data_AF-A0A0K8PDV5-F1
#
_entry.id   AF-A0A0K8PDV5-F1
#
_cell.length_a   1.000
_cell.length_b   1.000
_cell.length_c   1.000
_cell.angle_alpha   90.00
_cell.angle_beta   90.00
_cell.angle_gamma   90.00
#
_symmetry.space_group_name_H-M   'P 1'
#
loop_
_entity.id
_entity.type
_entity.pdbx_description
1 polymer ?
#
loop_
_entity_poly.entity_id
_entity_poly.type
_entity_poly.pdbx_seq_one_letter_code
_entity_poly.pdbx_strand_id
1 'polypeptide(L)'
;MFGSGTKLTFHNYVQGTWGTFATPAGRVDYIMTKARLGEETNDPERRLTKSLAPVREVMEAGDLDFNQLLQRDLDDHRVAVNLIPYLLDLKPTGPAFFPPIVAVLLPFRGKRPSFFESLGQQTVIEDDGARWQQEQAGTSFQVQRLVGADDRLHSANLGKLWWDDTKAQLVVLDGQHRAMALLAVERTMTKSWQNSGVGGRFRSFYENQVTQALRDFGDVDLSRIEVPVTVCWFPEETGEQAKPHEAARKLFVDVNKEARPPSDSRIILLSDAELSNVLTRRMLSELRNDTDDSLLPIYAVEYDNPEVNSTRPARWSVLTNIHLLKFAVDRCVFGPPKYLNNVAQKIGGRLSQTDLDTFMQKQLDIISLFPDQFEDGGFTYQRDRIGNTEFPLGQLEVISDRFAATWGRAILTLLSKTAPYAAHAKALTQSKDEWHVDDTGLSLAHDALFGGVGVFWTLRDSYEHYLEKKAAGLKATKSDVIRAWEALKGREEAFETYRAQAFLDSGRGSALKKSKAAYAVFNTHACQLGMMMTLGSLWELRKKQSGGADLNELPQFADALAGAWNAYFALESGKAKDRRLAFNKTEVSHPLNQIANMDTPQAVYFRYFWLQVLDTPEAWAHIAPWFVNRAAFEDTLSRARGLYLELCQEQQFRALKTSSPEVIDTKLRPEAEKTARAALGRALKEWFYGTDEPYRSWLAQFIQEGVNTQQPDNPADDAEDLAASAEGAEDEPVTSVDDLLGE
;
A
#
# COMPACT_ATOMS: atom_id res chain seq x y z
N MET A 1 29.49 26.67 53.08
CA MET A 1 29.85 26.35 51.67
C MET A 1 29.08 25.10 51.29
N PHE A 2 27.98 25.25 50.55
CA PHE A 2 27.26 24.12 49.96
C PHE A 2 27.87 23.84 48.59
N GLY A 3 28.38 22.62 48.40
CA GLY A 3 28.97 22.20 47.13
C GLY A 3 27.96 22.31 46.00
N SER A 4 28.38 22.88 44.88
CA SER A 4 27.65 22.87 43.63
C SER A 4 27.38 21.42 43.23
N GLY A 5 26.12 21.00 43.32
CA GLY A 5 25.69 19.72 42.77
C GLY A 5 26.03 19.68 41.28
N THR A 6 26.87 18.74 40.90
CA THR A 6 27.13 18.37 39.50
C THR A 6 25.79 18.02 38.88
N LYS A 7 25.31 18.83 37.92
CA LYS A 7 24.17 18.46 37.07
C LYS A 7 24.57 17.18 36.34
N LEU A 8 23.95 16.06 36.69
CA LEU A 8 24.07 14.81 35.93
C LEU A 8 23.59 15.11 34.51
N THR A 9 24.52 15.08 33.57
CA THR A 9 24.26 15.43 32.16
C THR A 9 23.59 14.27 31.43
N PHE A 10 23.93 13.03 31.79
CA PHE A 10 23.30 11.83 31.25
C PHE A 10 22.59 11.08 32.37
N HIS A 11 21.28 10.87 32.20
CA HIS A 11 20.47 10.20 33.21
C HIS A 11 20.39 8.71 32.95
N ASN A 12 20.27 8.28 31.69
CA ASN A 12 20.02 6.90 31.31
C ASN A 12 21.28 6.23 30.75
N TYR A 13 21.45 4.94 30.98
CA TYR A 13 22.55 4.18 30.42
C TYR A 13 22.23 2.70 30.23
N VAL A 14 22.96 2.07 29.32
CA VAL A 14 23.03 0.63 29.12
C VAL A 14 24.48 0.17 29.15
N GLN A 15 24.69 -1.08 29.53
CA GLN A 15 25.98 -1.73 29.49
C GLN A 15 25.85 -3.14 28.91
N GLY A 16 26.91 -3.62 28.26
CA GLY A 16 26.90 -4.93 27.64
C GLY A 16 28.11 -5.16 26.76
N THR A 17 27.97 -6.09 25.83
CA THR A 17 29.04 -6.39 24.87
C THR A 17 28.91 -5.45 23.69
N TRP A 18 29.92 -4.62 23.45
CA TRP A 18 29.93 -3.71 22.31
C TRP A 18 30.49 -4.38 21.05
N GLY A 19 30.08 -3.88 19.90
CA GLY A 19 30.63 -4.28 18.61
C GLY A 19 30.40 -3.20 17.55
N THR A 20 30.95 -3.46 16.37
CA THR A 20 30.83 -2.59 15.19
C THR A 20 30.54 -3.46 13.97
N PHE A 21 29.57 -3.03 13.19
CA PHE A 21 29.25 -3.58 11.88
C PHE A 21 29.55 -2.51 10.83
N ALA A 22 30.50 -2.79 9.93
CA ALA A 22 30.93 -1.84 8.90
C ALA A 22 30.73 -2.45 7.52
N THR A 23 30.08 -1.69 6.64
CA THR A 23 29.87 -2.04 5.23
C THR A 23 30.29 -0.86 4.35
N PRO A 24 30.41 -1.04 3.01
CA PRO A 24 30.60 0.09 2.11
C PRO A 24 29.50 1.16 2.22
N ALA A 25 28.34 0.80 2.78
CA ALA A 25 27.19 1.67 2.93
C ALA A 25 27.13 2.43 4.27
N GLY A 26 28.15 2.27 5.12
CA GLY A 26 28.29 2.96 6.40
C GLY A 26 28.58 2.02 7.59
N ARG A 27 28.85 2.64 8.75
CA ARG A 27 29.17 1.97 10.02
C ARG A 27 28.03 2.08 11.05
N VAL A 28 27.71 0.96 11.69
CA VAL A 28 26.78 0.86 12.82
C VAL A 28 27.54 0.31 14.03
N ASP A 29 27.54 1.05 15.14
CA ASP A 29 28.05 0.56 16.41
C ASP A 29 26.89 0.10 17.28
N TYR A 30 27.11 -0.91 18.12
CA TYR A 30 26.04 -1.49 18.94
C TYR A 30 26.52 -1.99 20.31
N ILE A 31 25.59 -2.10 21.26
CA ILE A 31 25.73 -2.82 22.53
C ILE A 31 24.66 -3.90 22.60
N MET A 32 25.08 -5.15 22.75
CA MET A 32 24.21 -6.28 23.08
C MET A 32 24.03 -6.36 24.60
N THR A 33 22.78 -6.29 25.05
CA THR A 33 22.38 -6.26 26.45
C THR A 33 21.00 -6.93 26.62
N LYS A 34 20.32 -6.69 27.75
CA LYS A 34 19.01 -7.26 28.05
C LYS A 34 18.10 -6.26 28.75
N ALA A 35 16.81 -6.33 28.44
CA ALA A 35 15.72 -5.64 29.12
C ALA A 35 15.05 -6.60 30.12
N ARG A 36 14.61 -6.10 31.28
CA ARG A 36 14.05 -6.93 32.36
C ARG A 36 12.71 -6.42 32.89
N LEU A 37 11.80 -7.33 33.24
CA LEU A 37 10.58 -7.03 34.00
C LEU A 37 10.82 -7.08 35.52
N GLY A 38 9.82 -6.86 36.37
CA GLY A 38 9.96 -6.93 37.85
C GLY A 38 9.60 -5.65 38.61
N GLU A 39 10.15 -5.46 39.81
CA GLU A 39 9.89 -4.31 40.69
C GLU A 39 10.72 -3.05 40.32
N GLU A 40 10.38 -1.89 40.89
CA GLU A 40 11.12 -0.63 40.73
C GLU A 40 12.53 -0.75 41.34
N THR A 41 13.56 -0.87 40.51
CA THR A 41 14.98 -0.85 40.91
C THR A 41 15.78 0.10 40.01
N ASN A 42 16.97 0.52 40.47
CA ASN A 42 17.89 1.36 39.69
C ASN A 42 18.75 0.57 38.68
N ASP A 43 18.40 -0.70 38.43
CA ASP A 43 19.20 -1.58 37.58
C ASP A 43 19.13 -1.15 36.10
N PRO A 44 20.25 -1.18 35.35
CA PRO A 44 20.29 -0.71 33.96
C PRO A 44 19.31 -1.42 33.04
N GLU A 45 19.11 -2.72 33.22
CA GLU A 45 18.21 -3.56 32.43
C GLU A 45 16.75 -3.16 32.61
N ARG A 46 16.37 -2.67 33.80
CA ARG A 46 15.03 -2.16 34.10
C ARG A 46 14.80 -0.79 33.48
N ARG A 47 15.80 0.08 33.60
CA ARG A 47 15.76 1.42 32.99
C ARG A 47 15.71 1.33 31.47
N LEU A 48 16.39 0.35 30.88
CA LEU A 48 16.30 0.07 29.45
C LEU A 48 14.86 -0.27 29.05
N THR A 49 14.17 -1.17 29.75
CA THR A 49 12.76 -1.52 29.44
C THR A 49 11.89 -0.27 29.36
N LYS A 50 12.03 0.65 30.30
CA LYS A 50 11.27 1.91 30.35
C LYS A 50 11.67 2.93 29.28
N SER A 51 12.88 2.82 28.75
CA SER A 51 13.43 3.72 27.75
C SER A 51 13.17 3.28 26.31
N LEU A 52 12.78 2.02 26.10
CA LEU A 52 12.38 1.52 24.79
C LEU A 52 11.07 2.20 24.37
N ALA A 53 11.08 2.79 23.19
CA ALA A 53 9.89 3.41 22.62
C ALA A 53 9.61 2.80 21.24
N PRO A 54 8.46 2.15 21.04
CA PRO A 54 8.01 1.79 19.71
C PRO A 54 7.84 3.07 18.88
N VAL A 55 8.12 3.00 17.58
CA VAL A 55 8.09 4.18 16.67
C VAL A 55 6.81 5.00 16.83
N ARG A 56 5.67 4.32 17.03
CA ARG A 56 4.35 4.94 17.23
C ARG A 56 4.17 5.85 18.43
N GLU A 57 5.04 5.74 19.43
CA GLU A 57 4.95 6.54 20.65
C GLU A 57 5.88 7.75 20.62
N VAL A 58 6.84 7.75 19.70
CA VAL A 58 7.90 8.78 19.60
C VAL A 58 7.50 9.92 18.68
N MET A 59 6.72 9.65 17.64
CA MET A 59 6.41 10.61 16.57
C MET A 59 4.90 10.79 16.36
N GLU A 60 4.45 12.03 16.17
CA GLU A 60 3.02 12.36 15.96
C GLU A 60 2.59 12.18 14.50
N ALA A 61 1.41 11.58 14.26
CA ALA A 61 0.94 11.19 12.93
C ALA A 61 0.94 12.32 11.89
N GLY A 62 0.74 13.57 12.32
CA GLY A 62 0.76 14.76 11.44
C GLY A 62 2.16 15.15 10.96
N ASP A 63 3.19 14.87 11.76
CA ASP A 63 4.58 15.25 11.50
C ASP A 63 5.38 14.13 10.80
N LEU A 64 4.74 12.98 10.56
CA LEU A 64 5.35 11.80 9.97
C LEU A 64 5.23 11.77 8.45
N ASP A 65 6.29 11.40 7.72
CA ASP A 65 6.14 10.94 6.34
C ASP A 65 5.35 9.62 6.28
N PHE A 66 4.90 9.23 5.09
CA PHE A 66 4.09 8.00 4.93
C PHE A 66 4.86 6.72 5.33
N ASN A 67 6.18 6.70 5.18
CA ASN A 67 7.04 5.56 5.53
C ASN A 67 7.13 5.39 7.06
N GLN A 68 7.20 6.50 7.78
CA GLN A 68 7.24 6.53 9.25
C GLN A 68 5.89 6.15 9.88
N LEU A 69 4.78 6.37 9.17
CA LEU A 69 3.44 5.90 9.54
C LEU A 69 3.27 4.38 9.46
N LEU A 70 4.05 3.67 8.63
CA LEU A 70 3.99 2.21 8.52
C LEU A 70 4.90 1.49 9.52
N GLN A 71 6.03 2.11 9.86
CA GLN A 71 6.84 1.70 11.01
C GLN A 71 6.08 1.84 12.33
N ARG A 72 4.91 2.49 12.31
CA ARG A 72 3.93 2.61 13.40
C ARG A 72 3.04 1.38 13.59
N ASP A 73 2.90 0.54 12.57
CA ASP A 73 1.87 -0.52 12.47
C ASP A 73 2.19 -1.68 13.41
N LEU A 74 1.54 -1.64 14.57
CA LEU A 74 1.62 -2.64 15.63
C LEU A 74 0.28 -3.35 15.72
N ASP A 75 0.32 -4.68 15.67
CA ASP A 75 -0.86 -5.53 15.83
C ASP A 75 -1.10 -5.71 17.34
N ASP A 76 -1.84 -4.78 17.92
CA ASP A 76 -2.14 -4.75 19.35
C ASP A 76 -2.84 -6.02 19.81
N HIS A 77 -3.72 -6.60 18.97
CA HIS A 77 -4.41 -7.86 19.26
C HIS A 77 -3.43 -9.02 19.35
N ARG A 78 -2.53 -9.19 18.36
CA ARG A 78 -1.49 -10.22 18.41
C ARG A 78 -0.57 -10.05 19.61
N VAL A 79 -0.24 -8.80 19.99
CA VAL A 79 0.58 -8.56 21.19
C VAL A 79 -0.17 -9.04 22.43
N ALA A 80 -1.43 -8.65 22.58
CA ALA A 80 -2.21 -8.91 23.78
C ALA A 80 -2.65 -10.38 23.93
N VAL A 81 -3.00 -11.04 22.82
CA VAL A 81 -3.57 -12.40 22.81
C VAL A 81 -2.52 -13.48 22.58
N ASN A 82 -1.41 -13.18 21.88
CA ASN A 82 -0.40 -14.18 21.56
C ASN A 82 0.91 -13.94 22.31
N LEU A 83 1.47 -12.72 22.25
CA LEU A 83 2.82 -12.47 22.76
C LEU A 83 2.88 -12.32 24.28
N ILE A 84 1.92 -11.64 24.89
CA ILE A 84 1.85 -11.52 26.36
C ILE A 84 1.62 -12.91 26.99
N PRO A 85 0.67 -13.74 26.53
CA PRO A 85 0.55 -15.12 27.00
C PRO A 85 1.77 -15.97 26.64
N TYR A 86 2.47 -15.73 25.53
CA TYR A 86 3.73 -16.44 25.27
C TYR A 86 4.83 -16.11 26.30
N LEU A 87 4.86 -14.88 26.83
CA LEU A 87 5.80 -14.47 27.89
C LEU A 87 5.41 -15.01 29.28
N LEU A 88 4.11 -15.12 29.55
CA LEU A 88 3.59 -15.42 30.88
C LEU A 88 3.11 -16.88 31.00
N ASP A 89 2.58 -17.53 29.98
CA ASP A 89 2.04 -18.88 30.12
C ASP A 89 3.14 -19.94 30.30
N LEU A 90 3.00 -20.75 31.35
CA LEU A 90 3.77 -21.97 31.52
C LEU A 90 3.30 -23.03 30.52
N LYS A 91 3.92 -23.06 29.33
CA LYS A 91 3.61 -24.09 28.33
C LYS A 91 4.31 -25.41 28.67
N PRO A 92 3.61 -26.56 28.59
CA PRO A 92 4.21 -27.88 28.80
C PRO A 92 5.18 -28.30 27.67
N THR A 93 5.26 -27.53 26.59
CA THR A 93 6.03 -27.84 25.36
C THR A 93 7.47 -27.34 25.37
N GLY A 94 7.98 -26.78 26.49
CA GLY A 94 9.37 -26.33 26.62
C GLY A 94 9.53 -24.81 26.82
N PRO A 95 10.77 -24.31 26.93
CA PRO A 95 11.04 -22.90 27.25
C PRO A 95 10.70 -21.96 26.10
N ALA A 96 10.20 -20.78 26.46
CA ALA A 96 9.96 -19.67 25.54
C ALA A 96 11.24 -18.81 25.37
N PHE A 97 11.50 -18.34 24.15
CA PHE A 97 12.63 -17.45 23.85
C PHE A 97 12.18 -16.32 22.92
N PHE A 98 12.39 -15.07 23.34
CA PHE A 98 12.20 -13.91 22.48
C PHE A 98 13.48 -13.61 21.70
N PRO A 99 13.42 -13.57 20.35
CA PRO A 99 14.51 -13.04 19.57
C PRO A 99 14.86 -11.61 20.01
N PRO A 100 16.12 -11.19 19.83
CA PRO A 100 16.55 -9.85 20.21
C PRO A 100 15.65 -8.74 19.66
N ILE A 101 15.44 -7.72 20.48
CA ILE A 101 14.86 -6.43 20.04
C ILE A 101 16.00 -5.57 19.52
N VAL A 102 15.80 -4.90 18.37
CA VAL A 102 16.77 -3.95 17.83
C VAL A 102 16.23 -2.55 18.08
N ALA A 103 16.97 -1.76 18.86
CA ALA A 103 16.64 -0.37 19.16
C ALA A 103 17.79 0.54 18.71
N VAL A 104 17.46 1.70 18.13
CA VAL A 104 18.42 2.70 17.68
C VAL A 104 18.30 3.97 18.51
N LEU A 105 19.42 4.52 18.95
CA LEU A 105 19.47 5.82 19.60
C LEU A 105 19.35 6.93 18.55
N LEU A 106 18.26 7.70 18.61
CA LEU A 106 17.95 8.77 17.65
C LEU A 106 17.79 10.13 18.34
N PRO A 107 18.17 11.23 17.66
CA PRO A 107 18.09 12.57 18.23
C PRO A 107 16.69 13.17 18.08
N PHE A 108 16.15 13.70 19.18
CA PHE A 108 14.86 14.39 19.23
C PHE A 108 14.97 15.69 20.05
N ARG A 109 14.22 16.73 19.66
CA ARG A 109 14.00 17.92 20.50
C ARG A 109 12.51 18.23 20.54
N GLY A 110 11.89 18.11 21.72
CA GLY A 110 10.45 18.34 21.88
C GLY A 110 9.60 17.45 20.97
N LYS A 111 9.94 16.16 20.86
CA LYS A 111 9.32 15.14 19.98
C LYS A 111 9.51 15.33 18.47
N ARG A 112 10.26 16.35 18.03
CA ARG A 112 10.62 16.49 16.61
C ARG A 112 12.01 15.90 16.33
N PRO A 113 12.20 15.22 15.19
CA PRO A 113 13.52 14.78 14.74
C PRO A 113 14.53 15.93 14.77
N SER A 114 15.73 15.67 15.27
CA SER A 114 16.82 16.64 15.29
C SER A 114 18.13 15.99 14.79
N PHE A 115 19.28 16.54 15.17
CA PHE A 115 20.60 16.03 14.84
C PHE A 115 21.44 15.85 16.11
N PHE A 116 22.41 14.94 16.06
CA PHE A 116 23.44 14.84 17.10
C PHE A 116 24.52 15.87 16.85
N GLU A 117 25.09 16.42 17.92
CA GLU A 117 26.36 17.15 17.84
C GLU A 117 27.47 16.20 17.35
N SER A 118 28.50 16.74 16.69
CA SER A 118 29.60 15.92 16.19
C SER A 118 30.25 15.12 17.32
N LEU A 119 30.55 13.86 17.03
CA LEU A 119 31.23 12.98 17.98
C LEU A 119 32.63 13.53 18.28
N GLY A 120 32.91 13.76 19.56
CA GLY A 120 34.18 14.29 20.04
C GLY A 120 35.35 13.31 19.88
N GLN A 121 36.56 13.80 20.13
CA GLN A 121 37.76 12.96 20.09
C GLN A 121 37.74 11.89 21.19
N GLN A 122 38.32 10.74 20.86
CA GLN A 122 38.52 9.63 21.80
C GLN A 122 39.48 10.03 22.92
N THR A 123 39.04 9.88 24.17
CA THR A 123 39.88 10.13 25.35
C THR A 123 39.88 8.93 26.28
N VAL A 124 41.03 8.58 26.87
CA VAL A 124 41.09 7.55 27.92
C VAL A 124 40.83 8.19 29.27
N ILE A 125 39.87 7.64 30.02
CA ILE A 125 39.51 8.08 31.37
C ILE A 125 39.56 6.90 32.34
N GLU A 126 39.65 7.21 33.64
CA GLU A 126 39.43 6.23 34.71
C GLU A 126 38.04 6.41 35.28
N ASP A 127 37.25 5.33 35.28
CA ASP A 127 35.90 5.28 35.82
C ASP A 127 35.62 3.88 36.41
N ASP A 128 34.99 3.83 37.59
CA ASP A 128 34.75 2.60 38.38
C ASP A 128 35.99 1.70 38.57
N GLY A 129 37.19 2.29 38.67
CA GLY A 129 38.44 1.54 38.84
C GLY A 129 38.92 0.80 37.58
N ALA A 130 38.35 1.11 36.42
CA ALA A 130 38.79 0.62 35.11
C ALA A 130 39.13 1.79 34.18
N ARG A 131 39.93 1.51 33.14
CA ARG A 131 40.26 2.48 32.09
C ARG A 131 39.29 2.32 30.93
N TRP A 132 38.75 3.42 30.44
CA TRP A 132 37.77 3.45 29.38
C TRP A 132 38.17 4.41 28.28
N GLN A 133 38.04 3.99 27.03
CA GLN A 133 38.05 4.88 25.88
C GLN A 133 36.65 5.50 25.74
N GLN A 134 36.57 6.81 25.93
CA GLN A 134 35.34 7.57 25.89
C GLN A 134 35.23 8.40 24.61
N GLU A 135 34.04 8.41 24.02
CA GLU A 135 33.60 9.31 22.95
C GLU A 135 32.27 9.97 23.37
N GLN A 136 32.06 11.21 22.99
CA GLN A 136 30.87 11.96 23.42
C GLN A 136 30.35 12.86 22.29
N ALA A 137 29.05 12.79 22.02
CA ALA A 137 28.36 13.66 21.07
C ALA A 137 27.64 14.77 21.83
N GLY A 138 28.36 15.87 22.09
CA GLY A 138 27.83 17.02 22.83
C GLY A 138 27.28 16.62 24.20
N THR A 139 26.02 16.95 24.49
CA THR A 139 25.32 16.41 25.68
C THR A 139 24.23 15.40 25.34
N SER A 140 24.19 14.89 24.11
CA SER A 140 23.14 13.95 23.68
C SER A 140 23.42 12.52 24.12
N PHE A 141 24.64 12.04 23.87
CA PHE A 141 25.07 10.71 24.31
C PHE A 141 26.57 10.60 24.52
N GLN A 142 26.98 9.59 25.28
CA GLN A 142 28.36 9.24 25.58
C GLN A 142 28.55 7.73 25.46
N VAL A 143 29.67 7.30 24.90
CA VAL A 143 30.06 5.89 24.80
C VAL A 143 31.36 5.68 25.54
N GLN A 144 31.47 4.60 26.28
CA GLN A 144 32.73 4.11 26.85
C GLN A 144 32.98 2.68 26.43
N ARG A 145 34.22 2.38 26.01
CA ARG A 145 34.69 1.04 25.67
C ARG A 145 35.87 0.69 26.57
N LEU A 146 35.83 -0.49 27.19
CA LEU A 146 36.88 -0.93 28.11
C LEU A 146 38.22 -1.02 27.38
N VAL A 147 39.28 -0.46 27.97
CA VAL A 147 40.66 -0.60 27.46
C VAL A 147 41.54 -1.39 28.42
N GLY A 148 42.52 -2.08 27.85
CA GLY A 148 43.56 -2.79 28.59
C GLY A 148 44.65 -1.86 29.13
N ALA A 149 45.63 -2.45 29.79
CA ALA A 149 46.78 -1.71 30.34
C ALA A 149 47.63 -1.02 29.26
N ASP A 150 47.53 -1.46 28.01
CA ASP A 150 48.25 -0.94 26.83
C ASP A 150 47.48 0.14 26.07
N ASP A 151 46.37 0.66 26.64
CA ASP A 151 45.46 1.63 26.00
C ASP A 151 44.80 1.13 24.71
N ARG A 152 44.83 -0.20 24.48
CA ARG A 152 44.07 -0.83 23.40
C ARG A 152 42.74 -1.34 23.92
N LEU A 153 41.76 -1.46 23.03
CA LEU A 153 40.45 -2.03 23.34
C LEU A 153 40.60 -3.43 23.95
N HIS A 154 39.97 -3.64 25.09
CA HIS A 154 40.04 -4.89 25.82
C HIS A 154 39.25 -6.00 25.08
N SER A 155 39.79 -7.21 25.03
CA SER A 155 39.20 -8.36 24.30
C SER A 155 37.82 -8.81 24.81
N ALA A 156 37.46 -8.40 26.02
CA ALA A 156 36.14 -8.67 26.61
C ALA A 156 35.02 -7.86 25.95
N ASN A 157 35.36 -6.84 25.14
CA ASN A 157 34.42 -5.97 24.45
C ASN A 157 33.31 -5.41 25.37
N LEU A 158 33.66 -5.04 26.60
CA LEU A 158 32.70 -4.43 27.52
C LEU A 158 32.52 -2.95 27.16
N GLY A 159 31.27 -2.52 27.00
CA GLY A 159 30.93 -1.15 26.66
C GLY A 159 29.73 -0.63 27.44
N LYS A 160 29.67 0.70 27.55
CA LYS A 160 28.60 1.45 28.20
C LYS A 160 28.16 2.58 27.27
N LEU A 161 26.84 2.80 27.15
CA LEU A 161 26.23 3.89 26.38
C LEU A 161 25.31 4.67 27.31
N TRP A 162 25.52 5.98 27.42
CA TRP A 162 24.67 6.90 28.16
C TRP A 162 23.98 7.87 27.22
N TRP A 163 22.78 8.32 27.58
CA TRP A 163 22.07 9.36 26.83
C TRP A 163 21.23 10.27 27.72
N ASP A 164 20.93 11.44 27.17
CA ASP A 164 19.99 12.42 27.72
C ASP A 164 18.62 12.23 27.05
N ASP A 165 17.61 11.83 27.82
CA ASP A 165 16.25 11.56 27.33
C ASP A 165 15.51 12.82 26.83
N THR A 166 16.03 14.01 27.14
CA THR A 166 15.53 15.27 26.59
C THR A 166 16.04 15.58 25.18
N LYS A 167 17.12 14.89 24.76
CA LYS A 167 17.81 15.10 23.47
C LYS A 167 17.87 13.86 22.58
N ALA A 168 17.70 12.67 23.14
CA ALA A 168 17.85 11.40 22.45
C ALA A 168 16.87 10.36 22.99
N GLN A 169 16.39 9.46 22.13
CA GLN A 169 15.47 8.38 22.51
C GLN A 169 15.86 7.06 21.85
N LEU A 170 15.58 5.95 22.53
CA LEU A 170 15.77 4.60 22.01
C LEU A 170 14.52 4.16 21.24
N VAL A 171 14.61 4.18 19.92
CA VAL A 171 13.51 3.84 19.03
C VAL A 171 13.63 2.38 18.59
N VAL A 172 12.60 1.58 18.85
CA VAL A 172 12.58 0.17 18.46
C VAL A 172 12.35 0.05 16.96
N LEU A 173 13.36 -0.45 16.24
CA LEU A 173 13.27 -0.70 14.79
C LEU A 173 12.73 -2.10 14.50
N ASP A 174 13.33 -3.14 15.10
CA ASP A 174 12.84 -4.52 14.98
C ASP A 174 12.42 -5.09 16.33
N GLY A 175 11.40 -5.96 16.29
CA GLY A 175 10.80 -6.54 17.49
C GLY A 175 9.80 -5.60 18.16
N GLN A 176 9.17 -4.70 17.41
CA GLN A 176 8.19 -3.76 17.95
C GLN A 176 7.07 -4.44 18.76
N HIS A 177 6.48 -5.53 18.24
CA HIS A 177 5.46 -6.30 18.98
C HIS A 177 6.02 -6.90 20.28
N ARG A 178 7.28 -7.35 20.28
CA ARG A 178 7.97 -7.92 21.46
C ARG A 178 8.24 -6.83 22.50
N ALA A 179 8.75 -5.67 22.07
CA ALA A 179 8.97 -4.52 22.94
C ALA A 179 7.66 -4.03 23.56
N MET A 180 6.59 -3.97 22.74
CA MET A 180 5.27 -3.56 23.23
C MET A 180 4.67 -4.58 24.21
N ALA A 181 4.91 -5.87 24.05
CA ALA A 181 4.52 -6.86 25.07
C ALA A 181 5.18 -6.57 26.43
N LEU A 182 6.49 -6.28 26.44
CA LEU A 182 7.22 -5.93 27.66
C LEU A 182 6.70 -4.64 28.30
N LEU A 183 6.53 -3.59 27.48
CA LEU A 183 6.03 -2.30 27.91
C LEU A 183 4.60 -2.39 28.44
N ALA A 184 3.73 -3.18 27.81
CA ALA A 184 2.35 -3.36 28.25
C ALA A 184 2.27 -4.05 29.62
N VAL A 185 3.12 -5.06 29.85
CA VAL A 185 3.24 -5.71 31.17
C VAL A 185 3.78 -4.72 32.20
N GLU A 186 4.90 -4.05 31.89
CA GLU A 186 5.53 -3.07 32.78
C GLU A 186 4.57 -1.95 33.19
N ARG A 187 3.90 -1.31 32.24
CA ARG A 187 2.99 -0.19 32.49
C ARG A 187 1.75 -0.57 33.27
N THR A 188 1.26 -1.80 33.06
CA THR A 188 0.11 -2.32 33.81
C THR A 188 0.49 -2.61 35.27
N MET A 189 1.67 -3.20 35.49
CA MET A 189 2.20 -3.45 36.84
C MET A 189 2.48 -2.16 37.61
N THR A 190 3.17 -1.21 36.98
CA THR A 190 3.59 0.06 37.61
C THR A 190 2.49 1.12 37.61
N LYS A 191 1.31 0.80 37.04
CA LYS A 191 0.18 1.73 36.85
C LYS A 191 0.60 3.03 36.13
N SER A 192 1.56 2.94 35.23
CA SER A 192 2.22 4.09 34.61
C SER A 192 1.68 4.44 33.22
N TRP A 193 0.60 3.79 32.77
CA TRP A 193 -0.07 4.07 31.49
C TRP A 193 -0.38 5.56 31.28
N GLN A 194 -0.82 6.26 32.33
CA GLN A 194 -1.15 7.69 32.27
C GLN A 194 0.09 8.59 32.09
N ASN A 195 1.25 8.12 32.53
CA ASN A 195 2.52 8.83 32.44
C ASN A 195 3.31 8.49 31.16
N SER A 196 2.79 7.59 30.32
CA SER A 196 3.44 7.08 29.11
C SER A 196 3.23 7.96 27.87
N GLY A 197 2.82 9.22 28.04
CA GLY A 197 2.56 10.16 26.93
C GLY A 197 1.56 9.60 25.91
N VAL A 198 2.00 9.46 24.64
CA VAL A 198 1.19 8.92 23.54
C VAL A 198 0.80 7.46 23.79
N GLY A 199 1.66 6.68 24.47
CA GLY A 199 1.45 5.28 24.80
C GLY A 199 0.20 5.01 25.65
N GLY A 200 -0.25 6.01 26.43
CA GLY A 200 -1.46 5.91 27.25
C GLY A 200 -2.75 5.69 26.45
N ARG A 201 -2.77 6.10 25.17
CA ARG A 201 -3.92 5.90 24.27
C ARG A 201 -4.20 4.43 23.98
N PHE A 202 -3.19 3.57 24.08
CA PHE A 202 -3.32 2.13 23.79
C PHE A 202 -3.68 1.29 25.02
N ARG A 203 -3.87 1.92 26.19
CA ARG A 203 -4.20 1.25 27.46
C ARG A 203 -5.37 0.28 27.35
N SER A 204 -6.43 0.66 26.62
CA SER A 204 -7.67 -0.13 26.48
C SER A 204 -7.46 -1.47 25.78
N PHE A 205 -6.45 -1.60 24.91
CA PHE A 205 -6.13 -2.86 24.24
C PHE A 205 -5.45 -3.85 25.18
N TYR A 206 -4.67 -3.36 26.13
CA TYR A 206 -3.71 -4.16 26.89
C TYR A 206 -4.11 -4.38 28.34
N GLU A 207 -4.52 -3.35 29.07
CA GLU A 207 -4.59 -3.38 30.54
C GLU A 207 -5.46 -4.53 31.06
N ASN A 208 -6.63 -4.75 30.48
CA ASN A 208 -7.52 -5.83 30.89
C ASN A 208 -6.92 -7.21 30.59
N GLN A 209 -6.33 -7.40 29.41
CA GLN A 209 -5.72 -8.67 29.01
C GLN A 209 -4.49 -8.99 29.85
N VAL A 210 -3.62 -8.00 30.08
CA VAL A 210 -2.44 -8.13 30.93
C VAL A 210 -2.84 -8.39 32.38
N THR A 211 -3.84 -7.69 32.92
CA THR A 211 -4.32 -7.93 34.29
C THR A 211 -4.86 -9.35 34.45
N GLN A 212 -5.57 -9.85 33.44
CA GLN A 212 -6.05 -11.23 33.42
C GLN A 212 -4.87 -12.21 33.35
N ALA A 213 -3.94 -12.01 32.41
CA ALA A 213 -2.77 -12.86 32.25
C ALA A 213 -1.88 -12.89 33.51
N LEU A 214 -1.69 -11.76 34.19
CA LEU A 214 -0.95 -11.69 35.46
C LEU A 214 -1.66 -12.44 36.59
N ARG A 215 -3.00 -12.41 36.64
CA ARG A 215 -3.77 -13.21 37.61
C ARG A 215 -3.66 -14.70 37.33
N ASP A 216 -3.72 -15.08 36.06
CA ASP A 216 -3.64 -16.48 35.63
C ASP A 216 -2.21 -17.03 35.79
N PHE A 217 -1.19 -16.18 35.67
CA PHE A 217 0.22 -16.50 35.90
C PHE A 217 0.55 -16.79 37.38
N GLY A 218 -0.16 -16.15 38.31
CA GLY A 218 0.05 -16.33 39.75
C GLY A 218 1.22 -15.51 40.32
N ASP A 219 1.66 -15.89 41.53
CA ASP A 219 2.61 -15.14 42.37
C ASP A 219 4.08 -15.44 41.99
N VAL A 220 4.42 -15.27 40.71
CA VAL A 220 5.76 -15.57 40.17
C VAL A 220 6.57 -14.29 39.98
N ASP A 221 7.85 -14.35 40.36
CA ASP A 221 8.81 -13.26 40.24
C ASP A 221 9.12 -12.91 38.77
N LEU A 222 8.51 -11.83 38.29
CA LEU A 222 8.67 -11.31 36.93
C LEU A 222 10.08 -10.74 36.67
N SER A 223 10.93 -10.57 37.68
CA SER A 223 12.33 -10.18 37.49
C SER A 223 13.15 -11.21 36.70
N ARG A 224 12.62 -12.44 36.56
CA ARG A 224 13.24 -13.50 35.77
C ARG A 224 13.00 -13.37 34.26
N ILE A 225 12.07 -12.53 33.83
CA ILE A 225 11.80 -12.32 32.41
C ILE A 225 12.79 -11.28 31.88
N GLU A 226 13.81 -11.80 31.20
CA GLU A 226 14.86 -11.04 30.52
C GLU A 226 14.77 -11.24 29.01
N VAL A 227 14.74 -10.16 28.25
CA VAL A 227 14.67 -10.18 26.78
C VAL A 227 15.95 -9.55 26.21
N PRO A 228 16.66 -10.22 25.29
CA PRO A 228 17.86 -9.65 24.69
C PRO A 228 17.53 -8.40 23.86
N VAL A 229 18.39 -7.39 23.94
CA VAL A 229 18.26 -6.13 23.21
C VAL A 229 19.59 -5.74 22.60
N THR A 230 19.58 -5.37 21.33
CA THR A 230 20.72 -4.75 20.66
C THR A 230 20.43 -3.27 20.52
N VAL A 231 21.22 -2.44 21.19
CA VAL A 231 21.13 -0.98 21.15
C VAL A 231 22.17 -0.44 20.19
N CYS A 232 21.73 0.14 19.07
CA CYS A 232 22.58 0.62 17.99
C CYS A 232 22.65 2.16 17.94
N TRP A 233 23.74 2.69 17.39
CA TRP A 233 23.88 4.09 16.99
C TRP A 233 24.77 4.19 15.75
N PHE A 234 24.78 5.37 15.14
CA PHE A 234 25.49 5.66 13.89
C PHE A 234 26.61 6.68 14.15
N PRO A 235 27.88 6.25 14.32
CA PRO A 235 28.98 7.15 14.65
C PRO A 235 29.24 8.20 13.56
N GLU A 236 29.05 7.81 12.30
CA GLU A 236 29.28 8.63 11.11
C GLU A 236 28.11 9.60 10.83
N GLU A 237 26.93 9.34 11.41
CA GLU A 237 25.74 10.20 11.30
C GLU A 237 25.64 11.15 12.51
N THR A 238 26.74 11.85 12.82
CA THR A 238 26.80 12.92 13.83
C THR A 238 27.28 14.24 13.20
N GLY A 239 26.79 15.38 13.69
CA GLY A 239 27.08 16.71 13.15
C GLY A 239 25.90 17.34 12.39
N GLU A 240 26.04 18.61 12.00
CA GLU A 240 24.94 19.42 11.42
C GLU A 240 24.42 18.92 10.07
N GLN A 241 25.24 18.21 9.28
CA GLN A 241 24.86 17.66 7.97
C GLN A 241 24.43 16.19 8.02
N ALA A 242 24.47 15.57 9.20
CA ALA A 242 24.17 14.16 9.36
C ALA A 242 22.66 13.86 9.30
N LYS A 243 22.33 12.65 8.88
CA LYS A 243 20.95 12.21 8.68
C LYS A 243 20.65 10.89 9.41
N PRO A 244 20.78 10.84 10.74
CA PRO A 244 20.62 9.60 11.52
C PRO A 244 19.23 8.96 11.38
N HIS A 245 18.18 9.77 11.13
CA HIS A 245 16.82 9.28 10.87
C HIS A 245 16.65 8.63 9.49
N GLU A 246 17.44 9.01 8.48
CA GLU A 246 17.48 8.33 7.17
C GLU A 246 18.24 7.00 7.29
N ALA A 247 19.38 6.99 7.98
CA ALA A 247 20.15 5.77 8.24
C ALA A 247 19.34 4.71 9.02
N ALA A 248 18.57 5.12 10.04
CA ALA A 248 17.66 4.23 10.76
C ALA A 248 16.58 3.62 9.87
N ARG A 249 16.02 4.39 8.93
CA ARG A 249 15.01 3.88 7.99
C ARG A 249 15.56 2.80 7.08
N LYS A 250 16.77 3.00 6.55
CA LYS A 250 17.46 1.99 5.75
C LYS A 250 17.71 0.70 6.54
N LEU A 251 18.28 0.82 7.75
CA LEU A 251 18.54 -0.32 8.62
C LEU A 251 17.24 -1.10 8.94
N PHE A 252 16.13 -0.41 9.17
CA PHE A 252 14.83 -1.04 9.39
C PHE A 252 14.40 -1.93 8.20
N VAL A 253 14.52 -1.43 6.97
CA VAL A 253 14.17 -2.19 5.76
C VAL A 253 15.06 -3.41 5.61
N ASP A 254 16.36 -3.25 5.83
CA ASP A 254 17.35 -4.33 5.69
C ASP A 254 17.09 -5.47 6.69
N VAL A 255 16.75 -5.14 7.95
CA VAL A 255 16.43 -6.15 8.98
C VAL A 255 15.12 -6.89 8.68
N ASN A 256 14.13 -6.23 8.08
CA ASN A 256 12.81 -6.84 7.84
C ASN A 256 12.70 -7.60 6.51
N LYS A 257 13.56 -7.33 5.52
CA LYS A 257 13.55 -8.08 4.24
C LYS A 257 13.91 -9.57 4.41
N GLU A 258 14.67 -9.92 5.44
CA GLU A 258 15.24 -11.27 5.62
C GLU A 258 14.44 -12.16 6.61
N ALA A 259 13.42 -11.64 7.31
CA ALA A 259 12.66 -12.39 8.32
C ALA A 259 11.13 -12.26 8.13
N ARG A 260 10.51 -13.31 7.57
CA ARG A 260 9.10 -13.40 7.10
C ARG A 260 8.79 -12.36 6.02
N PRO A 261 8.52 -12.78 4.76
CA PRO A 261 8.39 -11.83 3.66
C PRO A 261 7.29 -10.80 3.97
N PRO A 262 7.61 -9.50 3.93
CA PRO A 262 6.60 -8.45 4.10
C PRO A 262 5.51 -8.60 3.01
N SER A 263 4.27 -8.20 3.32
CA SER A 263 3.22 -8.21 2.29
C SER A 263 3.60 -7.31 1.12
N ASP A 264 3.11 -7.62 -0.08
CA ASP A 264 3.38 -6.83 -1.27
C ASP A 264 3.00 -5.35 -1.09
N SER A 265 1.88 -5.06 -0.41
CA SER A 265 1.51 -3.69 -0.02
C SER A 265 2.62 -3.02 0.81
N ARG A 266 3.22 -3.71 1.78
CA ARG A 266 4.35 -3.19 2.57
C ARG A 266 5.62 -3.02 1.73
N ILE A 267 5.89 -3.91 0.77
CA ILE A 267 7.04 -3.76 -0.15
C ILE A 267 6.89 -2.50 -0.99
N ILE A 268 5.72 -2.30 -1.62
CA ILE A 268 5.44 -1.10 -2.43
C ILE A 268 5.61 0.17 -1.57
N LEU A 269 5.31 0.08 -0.27
CA LEU A 269 5.36 1.22 0.63
C LEU A 269 6.69 1.47 1.33
N LEU A 270 7.59 0.51 1.38
CA LEU A 270 8.84 0.64 2.12
C LEU A 270 10.08 0.52 1.23
N SER A 271 9.94 -0.05 0.03
CA SER A 271 11.06 -0.30 -0.85
C SER A 271 11.38 0.93 -1.71
N ASP A 272 12.55 1.53 -1.49
CA ASP A 272 13.21 2.46 -2.42
C ASP A 272 14.04 1.73 -3.48
N ALA A 273 13.99 0.40 -3.55
CA ALA A 273 14.77 -0.37 -4.53
C ALA A 273 14.21 -0.29 -5.95
N GLU A 274 12.93 0.09 -6.09
CA GLU A 274 12.25 0.20 -7.38
C GLU A 274 11.64 1.57 -7.53
N LEU A 275 11.95 2.27 -8.62
CA LEU A 275 11.41 3.58 -8.94
C LEU A 275 9.87 3.52 -9.04
N SER A 276 9.30 2.46 -9.61
CA SER A 276 7.84 2.28 -9.68
C SER A 276 7.16 2.33 -8.30
N ASN A 277 7.80 1.81 -7.26
CA ASN A 277 7.29 1.87 -5.88
C ASN A 277 7.41 3.30 -5.33
N VAL A 278 8.51 4.00 -5.62
CA VAL A 278 8.68 5.42 -5.27
C VAL A 278 7.58 6.28 -5.91
N LEU A 279 7.32 6.12 -7.20
CA LEU A 279 6.28 6.87 -7.91
C LEU A 279 4.88 6.54 -7.37
N THR A 280 4.63 5.26 -7.04
CA THR A 280 3.37 4.84 -6.42
C THR A 280 3.15 5.53 -5.07
N ARG A 281 4.19 5.55 -4.21
CA ARG A 281 4.15 6.27 -2.93
C ARG A 281 3.95 7.77 -3.12
N ARG A 282 4.58 8.35 -4.15
CA ARG A 282 4.44 9.78 -4.42
C ARG A 282 2.97 10.17 -4.63
N MET A 283 2.17 9.34 -5.31
CA MET A 283 0.72 9.59 -5.42
C MET A 283 0.01 9.62 -4.05
N LEU A 284 0.36 8.72 -3.14
CA LEU A 284 -0.22 8.72 -1.78
C LEU A 284 0.20 9.98 -1.00
N SER A 285 1.42 10.47 -1.20
CA SER A 285 1.88 11.74 -0.63
C SER A 285 1.09 12.93 -1.18
N GLU A 286 0.80 12.98 -2.48
CA GLU A 286 -0.05 14.01 -3.09
C GLU A 286 -1.47 14.00 -2.49
N LEU A 287 -2.08 12.81 -2.36
CA LEU A 287 -3.41 12.68 -1.75
C LEU A 287 -3.46 13.12 -0.29
N ARG A 288 -2.36 12.93 0.45
CA ARG A 288 -2.27 13.34 1.86
C ARG A 288 -2.09 14.85 2.01
N ASN A 289 -1.34 15.45 1.10
CA ASN A 289 -0.98 16.86 1.15
C ASN A 289 -1.96 17.76 0.40
N ASP A 290 -3.00 17.20 -0.22
CA ASP A 290 -4.07 17.97 -0.88
C ASP A 290 -4.87 18.75 0.15
N THR A 291 -4.65 20.07 0.21
CA THR A 291 -5.34 20.99 1.13
C THR A 291 -6.64 21.55 0.57
N ASP A 292 -6.83 21.44 -0.75
CA ASP A 292 -7.93 22.09 -1.47
C ASP A 292 -9.12 21.14 -1.67
N ASP A 293 -9.07 19.94 -1.10
CA ASP A 293 -10.04 18.85 -1.27
C ASP A 293 -10.39 18.60 -2.76
N SER A 294 -9.38 18.79 -3.63
CA SER A 294 -9.48 18.66 -5.09
C SER A 294 -9.28 17.23 -5.56
N LEU A 295 -8.61 16.43 -4.73
CA LEU A 295 -8.31 15.02 -4.93
C LEU A 295 -9.16 14.14 -4.03
N LEU A 296 -9.20 12.85 -4.35
CA LEU A 296 -9.87 11.86 -3.51
C LEU A 296 -9.18 11.81 -2.14
N PRO A 297 -9.94 11.71 -1.04
CA PRO A 297 -9.33 11.70 0.27
C PRO A 297 -8.47 10.45 0.47
N ILE A 298 -7.31 10.56 1.13
CA ILE A 298 -6.41 9.41 1.35
C ILE A 298 -7.10 8.21 2.04
N TYR A 299 -8.11 8.46 2.89
CA TYR A 299 -8.91 7.41 3.53
C TYR A 299 -9.88 6.68 2.59
N ALA A 300 -9.98 7.07 1.31
CA ALA A 300 -10.62 6.31 0.24
C ALA A 300 -9.64 5.34 -0.47
N VAL A 301 -8.37 5.29 -0.05
CA VAL A 301 -7.36 4.34 -0.56
C VAL A 301 -6.98 3.35 0.53
N GLU A 302 -7.06 2.06 0.23
CA GLU A 302 -6.52 0.99 1.07
C GLU A 302 -5.06 0.73 0.72
N TYR A 303 -4.16 1.04 1.65
CA TYR A 303 -2.71 0.88 1.46
C TYR A 303 -2.08 -0.09 2.47
N ASP A 304 -2.83 -0.50 3.49
CA ASP A 304 -2.36 -1.26 4.65
C ASP A 304 -3.05 -2.64 4.74
N ASN A 305 -3.50 -3.19 3.62
CA ASN A 305 -4.10 -4.54 3.59
C ASN A 305 -3.01 -5.61 3.84
N PRO A 306 -3.16 -6.48 4.86
CA PRO A 306 -2.21 -7.55 5.12
C PRO A 306 -2.35 -8.74 4.15
N GLU A 307 -3.49 -8.87 3.47
CA GLU A 307 -3.77 -9.94 2.52
C GLU A 307 -3.18 -9.64 1.14
N VAL A 308 -2.71 -10.68 0.46
CA VAL A 308 -2.07 -10.59 -0.86
C VAL A 308 -3.13 -10.82 -1.95
N ASN A 309 -3.08 -10.03 -3.03
CA ASN A 309 -3.86 -10.22 -4.27
C ASN A 309 -5.39 -10.14 -4.14
N SER A 310 -5.91 -8.95 -3.85
CA SER A 310 -7.33 -8.66 -4.02
C SER A 310 -7.59 -7.85 -5.31
N THR A 311 -8.47 -8.35 -6.19
CA THR A 311 -8.90 -7.68 -7.44
C THR A 311 -9.84 -6.48 -7.20
N ARG A 312 -10.15 -6.23 -5.93
CA ARG A 312 -10.93 -5.12 -5.39
C ARG A 312 -10.43 -4.80 -3.98
N PRO A 313 -10.63 -3.60 -3.45
CA PRO A 313 -10.33 -3.33 -2.05
C PRO A 313 -11.17 -4.21 -1.11
N ALA A 314 -10.60 -4.58 0.03
CA ALA A 314 -11.28 -5.45 0.99
C ALA A 314 -12.17 -4.65 1.96
N ARG A 315 -11.81 -3.41 2.28
CA ARG A 315 -12.68 -2.48 3.02
C ARG A 315 -13.85 -1.99 2.18
N TRP A 316 -15.04 -1.90 2.77
CA TRP A 316 -16.24 -1.38 2.08
C TRP A 316 -16.20 0.14 1.85
N SER A 317 -15.46 0.86 2.69
CA SER A 317 -15.39 2.32 2.71
C SER A 317 -14.43 2.90 1.65
N VAL A 318 -13.48 2.10 1.18
CA VAL A 318 -12.45 2.56 0.24
C VAL A 318 -12.89 2.34 -1.21
N LEU A 319 -12.33 3.14 -2.10
CA LEU A 319 -12.58 3.08 -3.53
C LEU A 319 -11.54 2.23 -4.27
N THR A 320 -10.28 2.36 -3.85
CA THR A 320 -9.13 1.79 -4.53
C THR A 320 -8.09 1.31 -3.52
N ASN A 321 -7.02 0.68 -4.00
CA ASN A 321 -5.92 0.23 -3.16
C ASN A 321 -4.56 0.51 -3.81
N ILE A 322 -3.51 0.36 -3.01
CA ILE A 322 -2.14 0.63 -3.47
C ILE A 322 -1.71 -0.23 -4.66
N HIS A 323 -2.19 -1.47 -4.74
CA HIS A 323 -1.87 -2.35 -5.86
C HIS A 323 -2.37 -1.79 -7.18
N LEU A 324 -3.56 -1.19 -7.21
CA LEU A 324 -4.02 -0.52 -8.42
C LEU A 324 -3.13 0.67 -8.79
N LEU A 325 -2.79 1.52 -7.81
CA LEU A 325 -1.93 2.67 -8.07
C LEU A 325 -0.60 2.22 -8.67
N LYS A 326 -0.02 1.14 -8.13
CA LYS A 326 1.16 0.49 -8.73
C LYS A 326 0.89 -0.04 -10.13
N PHE A 327 -0.21 -0.76 -10.36
CA PHE A 327 -0.56 -1.22 -11.71
C PHE A 327 -0.73 -0.07 -12.70
N ALA A 328 -1.25 1.08 -12.28
CA ALA A 328 -1.36 2.25 -13.14
C ALA A 328 0.03 2.78 -13.54
N VAL A 329 0.97 2.88 -12.60
CA VAL A 329 2.38 3.24 -12.86
C VAL A 329 3.03 2.20 -13.77
N ASP A 330 2.91 0.92 -13.42
CA ASP A 330 3.53 -0.18 -14.16
C ASP A 330 2.98 -0.30 -15.59
N ARG A 331 1.73 0.13 -15.86
CA ARG A 331 1.15 0.07 -17.22
C ARG A 331 1.28 1.34 -18.03
N CYS A 332 1.17 2.51 -17.39
CA CYS A 332 1.16 3.78 -18.11
C CYS A 332 2.56 4.41 -18.21
N VAL A 333 3.42 4.15 -17.24
CA VAL A 333 4.77 4.72 -17.16
C VAL A 333 5.83 3.68 -17.58
N PHE A 334 5.82 2.49 -16.99
CA PHE A 334 6.82 1.45 -17.29
C PHE A 334 6.35 0.45 -18.35
N GLY A 335 5.05 0.31 -18.60
CA GLY A 335 4.50 -0.80 -19.38
C GLY A 335 5.00 -0.81 -20.83
N PRO A 336 5.22 -1.97 -21.47
CA PRO A 336 5.75 -1.97 -22.82
C PRO A 336 4.80 -1.21 -23.77
N PRO A 337 5.33 -0.45 -24.74
CA PRO A 337 4.53 0.43 -25.59
C PRO A 337 3.36 -0.29 -26.29
N LYS A 338 3.52 -1.60 -26.55
CA LYS A 338 2.49 -2.43 -27.21
C LYS A 338 1.15 -2.45 -26.46
N TYR A 339 1.14 -2.34 -25.12
CA TYR A 339 -0.12 -2.39 -24.36
C TYR A 339 -0.93 -1.11 -24.44
N LEU A 340 -0.29 0.04 -24.69
CA LEU A 340 -0.99 1.32 -24.92
C LEU A 340 -1.22 1.61 -26.40
N ASN A 341 -0.30 1.21 -27.27
CA ASN A 341 -0.39 1.46 -28.71
C ASN A 341 -1.34 0.50 -29.44
N ASN A 342 -1.43 -0.75 -28.99
CA ASN A 342 -2.31 -1.76 -29.58
C ASN A 342 -3.47 -2.06 -28.63
N VAL A 343 -4.63 -1.49 -28.93
CA VAL A 343 -5.81 -1.67 -28.07
C VAL A 343 -6.43 -3.07 -28.13
N ALA A 344 -6.03 -3.89 -29.11
CA ALA A 344 -6.41 -5.29 -29.24
C ALA A 344 -5.41 -6.25 -28.53
N GLN A 345 -4.28 -5.74 -28.01
CA GLN A 345 -3.28 -6.58 -27.36
C GLN A 345 -3.77 -7.05 -25.98
N LYS A 346 -3.82 -8.38 -25.78
CA LYS A 346 -4.04 -8.98 -24.45
C LYS A 346 -2.79 -8.85 -23.59
N ILE A 347 -3.00 -8.78 -22.28
CA ILE A 347 -1.95 -8.71 -21.27
C ILE A 347 -1.39 -10.11 -21.05
N GLY A 348 -0.08 -10.28 -21.21
CA GLY A 348 0.59 -11.57 -21.03
C GLY A 348 2.01 -11.58 -21.61
N GLY A 349 2.75 -12.65 -21.29
CA GLY A 349 4.12 -12.88 -21.74
C GLY A 349 5.20 -12.24 -20.85
N ARG A 350 6.45 -12.69 -21.03
CA ARG A 350 7.61 -12.13 -20.34
C ARG A 350 7.94 -10.75 -20.89
N LEU A 351 8.21 -9.79 -20.00
CA LEU A 351 8.55 -8.42 -20.35
C LEU A 351 10.06 -8.20 -20.26
N SER A 352 10.63 -7.51 -21.24
CA SER A 352 12.04 -7.09 -21.23
C SER A 352 12.20 -5.87 -20.33
N GLN A 353 13.04 -5.95 -19.31
CA GLN A 353 13.29 -4.83 -18.40
C GLN A 353 13.79 -3.59 -19.16
N THR A 354 14.65 -3.79 -20.15
CA THR A 354 15.18 -2.72 -21.01
C THR A 354 14.07 -1.98 -21.78
N ASP A 355 13.05 -2.70 -22.26
CA ASP A 355 11.92 -2.07 -22.95
C ASP A 355 11.07 -1.25 -21.98
N LEU A 356 10.89 -1.74 -20.75
CA LEU A 356 10.15 -1.03 -19.71
C LEU A 356 10.87 0.27 -19.31
N ASP A 357 12.18 0.19 -19.09
CA ASP A 357 13.00 1.34 -18.71
C ASP A 357 13.04 2.38 -19.83
N THR A 358 13.25 1.94 -21.08
CA THR A 358 13.22 2.82 -22.26
C THR A 358 11.86 3.50 -22.42
N PHE A 359 10.78 2.81 -22.10
CA PHE A 359 9.45 3.39 -22.17
C PHE A 359 9.23 4.42 -21.07
N MET A 360 9.60 4.10 -19.82
CA MET A 360 9.54 5.04 -18.70
C MET A 360 10.34 6.31 -18.97
N GLN A 361 11.55 6.17 -19.53
CA GLN A 361 12.37 7.31 -19.91
C GLN A 361 11.64 8.28 -20.86
N LYS A 362 10.86 7.74 -21.80
CA LYS A 362 10.02 8.52 -22.73
C LYS A 362 8.78 9.09 -22.03
N GLN A 363 8.15 8.35 -21.13
CA GLN A 363 6.94 8.79 -20.44
C GLN A 363 7.19 9.91 -19.43
N LEU A 364 8.36 9.91 -18.79
CA LEU A 364 8.76 10.96 -17.84
C LEU A 364 9.66 12.02 -18.48
N ASP A 365 9.94 11.92 -19.78
CA ASP A 365 10.84 12.82 -20.49
C ASP A 365 12.17 13.01 -19.75
N ILE A 366 12.81 11.90 -19.37
CA ILE A 366 14.07 11.88 -18.62
C ILE A 366 15.18 12.65 -19.35
N ILE A 367 15.10 12.72 -20.68
CA ILE A 367 16.02 13.48 -21.54
C ILE A 367 16.05 14.96 -21.17
N SER A 368 14.92 15.57 -20.80
CA SER A 368 14.89 16.98 -20.39
C SER A 368 15.32 17.22 -18.95
N LEU A 369 15.33 16.18 -18.10
CA LEU A 369 15.67 16.30 -16.69
C LEU A 369 17.18 16.24 -16.44
N PHE A 370 17.91 15.43 -17.21
CA PHE A 370 19.32 15.15 -16.94
C PHE A 370 20.19 15.32 -18.19
N PRO A 371 21.46 15.72 -18.04
CA PRO A 371 22.45 15.64 -19.11
C PRO A 371 22.75 14.16 -19.44
N ASP A 372 23.44 13.90 -20.55
CA ASP A 372 23.77 12.54 -21.01
C ASP A 372 24.53 11.72 -19.95
N GLN A 373 25.38 12.38 -19.16
CA GLN A 373 26.16 11.81 -18.07
C GLN A 373 26.27 12.81 -16.91
N PHE A 374 26.15 12.34 -15.66
CA PHE A 374 26.32 13.15 -14.46
C PHE A 374 26.76 12.30 -13.26
N GLU A 375 27.18 12.96 -12.17
CA GLU A 375 27.54 12.30 -10.92
C GLU A 375 26.46 12.53 -9.85
N ASP A 376 26.15 11.48 -9.09
CA ASP A 376 25.24 11.52 -7.94
C ASP A 376 25.74 10.54 -6.87
N GLY A 377 25.89 11.00 -5.62
CA GLY A 377 26.32 10.15 -4.51
C GLY A 377 27.67 9.44 -4.69
N GLY A 378 28.58 9.99 -5.51
CA GLY A 378 29.88 9.36 -5.82
C GLY A 378 29.84 8.30 -6.93
N PHE A 379 28.69 8.12 -7.59
CA PHE A 379 28.52 7.25 -8.75
C PHE A 379 28.28 8.08 -10.01
N THR A 380 28.81 7.60 -11.14
CA THR A 380 28.57 8.21 -12.46
C THR A 380 27.41 7.50 -13.15
N TYR A 381 26.35 8.24 -13.48
CA TYR A 381 25.17 7.73 -14.15
C TYR A 381 25.18 8.09 -15.63
N GLN A 382 24.72 7.15 -16.47
CA GLN A 382 24.37 7.42 -17.86
C GLN A 382 22.85 7.54 -17.97
N ARG A 383 22.37 8.61 -18.60
CA ARG A 383 20.93 8.94 -18.64
C ARG A 383 20.07 7.85 -19.26
N ASP A 384 20.57 7.18 -20.30
CA ASP A 384 19.91 6.10 -21.03
C ASP A 384 19.84 4.78 -20.25
N ARG A 385 20.59 4.66 -19.14
CA ARG A 385 20.53 3.53 -18.21
C ARG A 385 19.59 3.74 -17.03
N ILE A 386 19.04 4.93 -16.87
CA ILE A 386 18.09 5.22 -15.79
C ILE A 386 16.83 4.36 -15.99
N GLY A 387 16.54 3.49 -15.04
CA GLY A 387 15.48 2.49 -15.11
C GLY A 387 14.79 2.25 -13.78
N ASN A 388 13.98 1.18 -13.70
CA ASN A 388 13.23 0.86 -12.49
C ASN A 388 14.15 0.49 -11.32
N THR A 389 15.29 -0.16 -11.55
CA THR A 389 16.22 -0.62 -10.49
C THR A 389 17.57 0.10 -10.48
N GLU A 390 17.85 0.91 -11.51
CA GLU A 390 19.10 1.68 -11.65
C GLU A 390 18.74 3.16 -11.84
N PHE A 391 18.78 3.95 -10.76
CA PHE A 391 18.43 5.38 -10.80
C PHE A 391 19.21 6.20 -9.76
N PRO A 392 19.41 7.51 -9.98
CA PRO A 392 20.15 8.39 -9.07
C PRO A 392 19.35 8.70 -7.80
N LEU A 393 19.78 8.16 -6.65
CA LEU A 393 19.07 8.32 -5.37
C LEU A 393 19.03 9.77 -4.88
N GLY A 394 20.10 10.54 -5.10
CA GLY A 394 20.16 11.96 -4.74
C GLY A 394 19.33 12.86 -5.65
N GLN A 395 18.84 12.35 -6.78
CA GLN A 395 17.95 13.05 -7.72
C GLN A 395 16.53 12.47 -7.75
N LEU A 396 16.19 11.63 -6.77
CA LEU A 396 14.90 10.94 -6.72
C LEU A 396 13.70 11.89 -6.66
N GLU A 397 13.84 13.02 -5.96
CA GLU A 397 12.82 14.07 -5.90
C GLU A 397 12.55 14.66 -7.28
N VAL A 398 13.58 14.90 -8.11
CA VAL A 398 13.42 15.46 -9.45
C VAL A 398 12.55 14.55 -10.34
N ILE A 399 12.81 13.24 -10.32
CA ILE A 399 12.04 12.26 -11.09
C ILE A 399 10.61 12.15 -10.53
N SER A 400 10.49 12.10 -9.20
CA SER A 400 9.20 11.97 -8.52
C SER A 400 8.31 13.19 -8.70
N ASP A 401 8.88 14.39 -8.68
CA ASP A 401 8.18 15.66 -8.92
C ASP A 401 7.74 15.76 -10.38
N ARG A 402 8.57 15.35 -11.35
CA ARG A 402 8.15 15.24 -12.75
C ARG A 402 6.94 14.33 -12.89
N PHE A 403 6.98 13.16 -12.26
CA PHE A 403 5.86 12.23 -12.27
C PHE A 403 4.64 12.83 -11.58
N ALA A 404 4.79 13.41 -10.40
CA ALA A 404 3.70 14.02 -9.63
C ALA A 404 3.00 15.13 -10.44
N ALA A 405 3.77 15.98 -11.12
CA ALA A 405 3.24 17.06 -11.95
C ALA A 405 2.56 16.59 -13.26
N THR A 406 2.79 15.35 -13.69
CA THR A 406 2.34 14.84 -15.00
C THR A 406 1.43 13.60 -14.82
N TRP A 407 1.98 12.39 -14.97
CA TRP A 407 1.25 11.13 -14.86
C TRP A 407 0.59 10.92 -13.50
N GLY A 408 1.27 11.25 -12.40
CA GLY A 408 0.71 11.19 -11.06
C GLY A 408 -0.53 12.06 -10.93
N ARG A 409 -0.44 13.35 -11.32
CA ARG A 409 -1.60 14.26 -11.31
C ARG A 409 -2.72 13.76 -12.22
N ALA A 410 -2.40 13.25 -13.41
CA ALA A 410 -3.40 12.74 -14.34
C ALA A 410 -4.16 11.53 -13.79
N ILE A 411 -3.46 10.54 -13.22
CA ILE A 411 -4.08 9.35 -12.60
C ILE A 411 -4.98 9.77 -11.44
N LEU A 412 -4.48 10.61 -10.53
CA LEU A 412 -5.25 11.09 -9.38
C LEU A 412 -6.45 11.92 -9.82
N THR A 413 -6.33 12.72 -10.89
CA THR A 413 -7.44 13.49 -11.47
C THR A 413 -8.58 12.58 -11.90
N LEU A 414 -8.30 11.49 -12.61
CA LEU A 414 -9.33 10.55 -13.05
C LEU A 414 -9.99 9.83 -11.85
N LEU A 415 -9.20 9.38 -10.87
CA LEU A 415 -9.74 8.73 -9.67
C LEU A 415 -10.53 9.69 -8.77
N SER A 416 -10.33 11.00 -8.90
CA SER A 416 -10.98 12.00 -8.04
C SER A 416 -12.22 12.63 -8.70
N LYS A 417 -12.16 12.89 -10.01
CA LYS A 417 -13.17 13.70 -10.72
C LYS A 417 -14.17 12.88 -11.52
N THR A 418 -13.87 11.64 -11.90
CA THR A 418 -14.82 10.81 -12.66
C THR A 418 -16.02 10.46 -11.78
N ALA A 419 -17.23 10.67 -12.28
CA ALA A 419 -18.49 10.73 -11.52
C ALA A 419 -18.72 9.61 -10.49
N PRO A 420 -18.59 8.31 -10.81
CA PRO A 420 -18.72 7.25 -9.81
C PRO A 420 -17.70 7.39 -8.66
N TYR A 421 -16.47 7.79 -8.96
CA TYR A 421 -15.42 7.92 -7.96
C TYR A 421 -15.58 9.17 -7.10
N ALA A 422 -15.92 10.30 -7.73
CA ALA A 422 -16.27 11.53 -7.04
C ALA A 422 -17.48 11.34 -6.10
N ALA A 423 -18.50 10.60 -6.53
CA ALA A 423 -19.68 10.30 -5.72
C ALA A 423 -19.35 9.40 -4.52
N HIS A 424 -18.48 8.40 -4.67
CA HIS A 424 -17.99 7.59 -3.55
C HIS A 424 -17.21 8.43 -2.54
N ALA A 425 -16.28 9.27 -3.01
CA ALA A 425 -15.51 10.18 -2.16
C ALA A 425 -16.43 11.13 -1.37
N LYS A 426 -17.39 11.77 -2.04
CA LYS A 426 -18.39 12.65 -1.42
C LYS A 426 -19.20 11.92 -0.33
N ALA A 427 -19.66 10.70 -0.61
CA ALA A 427 -20.39 9.89 0.37
C ALA A 427 -19.53 9.52 1.59
N LEU A 428 -18.23 9.30 1.38
CA LEU A 428 -17.30 8.96 2.44
C LEU A 428 -16.99 10.17 3.33
N THR A 429 -16.77 11.35 2.72
CA THR A 429 -16.64 12.62 3.45
C THR A 429 -17.89 12.94 4.26
N GLN A 430 -19.07 12.80 3.66
CA GLN A 430 -20.33 12.96 4.39
C GLN A 430 -20.45 11.97 5.57
N SER A 431 -20.09 10.71 5.35
CA SER A 431 -20.10 9.70 6.42
C SER A 431 -19.10 10.01 7.55
N LYS A 432 -18.01 10.71 7.26
CA LYS A 432 -17.02 11.17 8.23
C LYS A 432 -17.56 12.37 9.03
N ASP A 433 -18.09 13.38 8.34
CA ASP A 433 -18.55 14.62 8.95
C ASP A 433 -19.78 14.41 9.85
N GLU A 434 -20.67 13.48 9.48
CA GLU A 434 -21.85 13.11 10.28
C GLU A 434 -21.53 12.09 11.40
N TRP A 435 -20.26 11.72 11.59
CA TRP A 435 -19.87 10.74 12.61
C TRP A 435 -19.70 11.40 13.98
N HIS A 436 -20.72 11.28 14.82
CA HIS A 436 -20.63 11.69 16.23
C HIS A 436 -19.82 10.69 17.07
N VAL A 437 -18.82 11.20 17.81
CA VAL A 437 -17.87 10.42 18.60
C VAL A 437 -18.11 10.65 20.10
N ASP A 438 -19.21 10.09 20.62
CA ASP A 438 -19.61 10.29 22.03
C ASP A 438 -19.12 9.16 22.97
N ASP A 439 -18.59 8.07 22.42
CA ASP A 439 -18.08 6.89 23.14
C ASP A 439 -16.70 6.48 22.60
N THR A 440 -15.82 6.03 23.48
CA THR A 440 -14.54 5.38 23.18
C THR A 440 -14.61 4.32 22.08
N GLY A 441 -15.64 3.46 22.06
CA GLY A 441 -15.83 2.47 20.98
C GLY A 441 -16.16 3.10 19.62
N LEU A 442 -16.89 4.22 19.60
CA LEU A 442 -17.21 4.97 18.39
C LEU A 442 -16.02 5.76 17.87
N SER A 443 -15.14 6.24 18.76
CA SER A 443 -13.88 6.88 18.39
C SER A 443 -12.95 5.88 17.71
N LEU A 444 -12.86 4.65 18.26
CA LEU A 444 -12.04 3.60 17.70
C LEU A 444 -12.53 3.15 16.32
N ALA A 445 -13.85 3.05 16.13
CA ALA A 445 -14.46 2.77 14.84
C ALA A 445 -14.22 3.89 13.82
N HIS A 446 -14.33 5.15 14.23
CA HIS A 446 -14.02 6.29 13.38
C HIS A 446 -12.54 6.25 12.93
N ASP A 447 -11.62 6.07 13.88
CA ASP A 447 -10.18 6.02 13.59
C ASP A 447 -9.80 4.82 12.71
N ALA A 448 -10.52 3.71 12.81
CA ALA A 448 -10.32 2.55 11.93
C ALA A 448 -10.57 2.86 10.45
N LEU A 449 -11.50 3.76 10.12
CA LEU A 449 -11.79 4.15 8.74
C LEU A 449 -11.01 5.37 8.28
N PHE A 450 -10.81 6.36 9.16
CA PHE A 450 -10.31 7.69 8.78
C PHE A 450 -8.95 8.04 9.38
N GLY A 451 -8.55 7.37 10.45
CA GLY A 451 -7.27 7.58 11.16
C GLY A 451 -6.08 6.88 10.50
N GLY A 452 -6.35 6.03 9.50
CA GLY A 452 -5.39 5.62 8.49
C GLY A 452 -4.21 4.79 8.99
N VAL A 453 -4.42 3.74 9.79
CA VAL A 453 -3.40 2.69 10.05
C VAL A 453 -4.12 1.48 10.64
N GLY A 454 -3.90 0.25 10.14
CA GLY A 454 -3.93 -1.08 10.79
C GLY A 454 -5.14 -1.50 11.65
N VAL A 455 -5.68 -0.59 12.46
CA VAL A 455 -6.80 -0.69 13.39
C VAL A 455 -8.00 -1.39 12.76
N PHE A 456 -8.36 -1.10 11.50
CA PHE A 456 -9.46 -1.80 10.83
C PHE A 456 -9.28 -3.33 10.86
N TRP A 457 -8.08 -3.81 10.52
CA TRP A 457 -7.76 -5.24 10.50
C TRP A 457 -7.69 -5.80 11.92
N THR A 458 -7.12 -5.04 12.86
CA THR A 458 -7.12 -5.43 14.27
C THR A 458 -8.54 -5.60 14.82
N LEU A 459 -9.48 -4.70 14.47
CA LEU A 459 -10.88 -4.80 14.86
C LEU A 459 -11.56 -6.03 14.23
N ARG A 460 -11.29 -6.30 12.95
CA ARG A 460 -11.80 -7.48 12.22
C ARG A 460 -11.37 -8.77 12.90
N ASP A 461 -10.05 -8.95 13.04
CA ASP A 461 -9.46 -10.19 13.52
C ASP A 461 -9.86 -10.45 14.99
N SER A 462 -9.95 -9.38 15.79
CA SER A 462 -10.47 -9.46 17.17
C SER A 462 -11.94 -9.90 17.23
N TYR A 463 -12.76 -9.46 16.26
CA TYR A 463 -14.16 -9.83 16.17
C TYR A 463 -14.36 -11.28 15.70
N GLU A 464 -13.59 -11.73 14.72
CA GLU A 464 -13.58 -13.12 14.27
C GLU A 464 -13.21 -14.07 15.41
N HIS A 465 -12.14 -13.76 16.16
CA HIS A 465 -11.76 -14.52 17.36
C HIS A 465 -12.85 -14.54 18.45
N TYR A 466 -13.56 -13.42 18.63
CA TYR A 466 -14.70 -13.37 19.55
C TYR A 466 -15.84 -14.30 19.12
N LEU A 467 -16.15 -14.37 17.81
CA LEU A 467 -17.16 -15.27 17.28
C LEU A 467 -16.74 -16.74 17.45
N GLU A 468 -15.48 -17.07 17.21
CA GLU A 468 -14.93 -18.42 17.42
C GLU A 468 -15.04 -18.86 18.88
N LYS A 469 -14.63 -18.01 19.83
CA LYS A 469 -14.77 -18.30 21.27
C LYS A 469 -16.22 -18.47 21.70
N LYS A 470 -17.12 -17.64 21.18
CA LYS A 470 -18.55 -17.73 21.45
C LYS A 470 -19.14 -19.03 20.89
N ALA A 471 -18.74 -19.44 19.70
CA ALA A 471 -19.13 -20.71 19.09
C ALA A 471 -18.59 -21.91 19.88
N ALA A 472 -17.40 -21.79 20.48
CA ALA A 472 -16.81 -22.77 21.38
C ALA A 472 -17.41 -22.79 22.80
N GLY A 473 -18.43 -21.97 23.10
CA GLY A 473 -19.11 -21.95 24.39
C GLY A 473 -18.35 -21.25 25.53
N LEU A 474 -17.26 -20.54 25.23
CA LEU A 474 -16.48 -19.79 26.21
C LEU A 474 -17.19 -18.47 26.58
N LYS A 475 -17.13 -18.07 27.86
CA LYS A 475 -17.62 -16.75 28.30
C LYS A 475 -16.74 -15.66 27.69
N ALA A 476 -17.23 -15.01 26.64
CA ALA A 476 -16.57 -13.86 26.01
C ALA A 476 -17.32 -12.56 26.35
N THR A 477 -16.66 -11.65 27.07
CA THR A 477 -17.17 -10.30 27.34
C THR A 477 -16.99 -9.42 26.11
N LYS A 478 -17.99 -8.57 25.80
CA LYS A 478 -17.88 -7.59 24.71
C LYS A 478 -16.93 -6.46 25.12
N SER A 479 -15.73 -6.45 24.55
CA SER A 479 -14.78 -5.34 24.70
C SER A 479 -15.17 -4.16 23.80
N ASP A 480 -14.56 -2.99 24.02
CA ASP A 480 -14.78 -1.80 23.18
C ASP A 480 -14.37 -2.02 21.73
N VAL A 481 -13.41 -2.93 21.48
CA VAL A 481 -13.00 -3.40 20.13
C VAL A 481 -14.15 -4.11 19.42
N ILE A 482 -14.87 -5.00 20.11
CA ILE A 482 -16.03 -5.71 19.56
C ILE A 482 -17.17 -4.73 19.29
N ARG A 483 -17.40 -3.77 20.19
CA ARG A 483 -18.40 -2.71 19.99
C ARG A 483 -18.05 -1.81 18.82
N ALA A 484 -16.77 -1.47 18.64
CA ALA A 484 -16.28 -0.69 17.51
C ALA A 484 -16.53 -1.41 16.17
N TRP A 485 -16.26 -2.72 16.09
CA TRP A 485 -16.55 -3.50 14.89
C TRP A 485 -18.06 -3.62 14.58
N GLU A 486 -18.88 -3.85 15.60
CA GLU A 486 -20.35 -3.85 15.42
C GLU A 486 -20.85 -2.48 14.94
N ALA A 487 -20.28 -1.39 15.45
CA ALA A 487 -20.59 -0.04 14.99
C ALA A 487 -20.17 0.18 13.53
N LEU A 488 -18.99 -0.29 13.11
CA LEU A 488 -18.54 -0.24 11.71
C LEU A 488 -19.52 -0.95 10.78
N LYS A 489 -19.98 -2.14 11.17
CA LYS A 489 -20.96 -2.90 10.38
C LYS A 489 -22.30 -2.20 10.27
N GLY A 490 -22.76 -1.52 11.33
CA GLY A 490 -23.96 -0.70 11.28
C GLY A 490 -23.83 0.54 10.37
N ARG A 491 -22.61 1.04 10.15
CA ARG A 491 -22.35 2.23 9.32
C ARG A 491 -22.20 1.92 7.83
N GLU A 492 -21.89 0.67 7.48
CA GLU A 492 -21.77 0.20 6.09
C GLU A 492 -23.05 0.50 5.28
N GLU A 493 -24.23 0.20 5.84
CA GLU A 493 -25.53 0.44 5.18
C GLU A 493 -25.86 1.94 5.01
N ALA A 494 -25.48 2.75 6.00
CA ALA A 494 -25.64 4.20 5.93
C ALA A 494 -24.75 4.79 4.82
N PHE A 495 -23.49 4.35 4.75
CA PHE A 495 -22.57 4.74 3.68
C PHE A 495 -23.09 4.37 2.30
N GLU A 496 -23.61 3.15 2.12
CA GLU A 496 -24.19 2.75 0.84
C GLU A 496 -25.38 3.63 0.43
N THR A 497 -26.15 4.11 1.40
CA THR A 497 -27.26 5.06 1.18
C THR A 497 -26.73 6.43 0.74
N TYR A 498 -25.71 6.98 1.41
CA TYR A 498 -25.06 8.23 0.99
C TYR A 498 -24.47 8.11 -0.41
N ARG A 499 -23.85 6.97 -0.73
CA ARG A 499 -23.26 6.71 -2.05
C ARG A 499 -24.33 6.60 -3.14
N ALA A 500 -25.46 5.93 -2.87
CA ALA A 500 -26.59 5.89 -3.79
C ALA A 500 -27.20 7.29 -4.00
N GLN A 501 -27.30 8.10 -2.95
CA GLN A 501 -27.77 9.48 -3.04
C GLN A 501 -26.80 10.37 -3.83
N ALA A 502 -25.49 10.21 -3.62
CA ALA A 502 -24.47 11.00 -4.32
C ALA A 502 -24.33 10.63 -5.80
N PHE A 503 -24.49 9.34 -6.15
CA PHE A 503 -24.30 8.87 -7.52
C PHE A 503 -25.59 8.89 -8.34
N LEU A 504 -26.71 8.40 -7.78
CA LEU A 504 -27.99 8.21 -8.49
C LEU A 504 -29.07 9.21 -8.08
N ASP A 505 -28.72 10.22 -7.27
CA ASP A 505 -29.65 11.23 -6.72
C ASP A 505 -30.82 10.65 -5.92
N SER A 506 -30.71 9.40 -5.43
CA SER A 506 -31.77 8.72 -4.70
C SER A 506 -31.24 7.67 -3.72
N GLY A 507 -31.62 7.81 -2.44
CA GLY A 507 -31.43 6.80 -1.39
C GLY A 507 -32.51 5.70 -1.29
N ARG A 508 -33.46 5.61 -2.24
CA ARG A 508 -34.52 4.57 -2.21
C ARG A 508 -33.94 3.16 -2.44
N GLY A 509 -34.61 2.13 -1.90
CA GLY A 509 -34.14 0.74 -1.96
C GLY A 509 -33.83 0.20 -3.37
N SER A 510 -34.56 0.63 -4.42
CA SER A 510 -34.25 0.23 -5.81
C SER A 510 -32.98 0.92 -6.37
N ALA A 511 -32.73 2.18 -6.01
CA ALA A 511 -31.51 2.89 -6.36
C ALA A 511 -30.31 2.35 -5.59
N LEU A 512 -30.51 1.95 -4.32
CA LEU A 512 -29.49 1.31 -3.50
C LEU A 512 -28.96 0.02 -4.16
N LYS A 513 -29.85 -0.88 -4.60
CA LYS A 513 -29.45 -2.12 -5.30
C LYS A 513 -28.66 -1.85 -6.57
N LYS A 514 -29.11 -0.89 -7.38
CA LYS A 514 -28.43 -0.46 -8.62
C LYS A 514 -27.07 0.16 -8.36
N SER A 515 -26.96 0.98 -7.31
CA SER A 515 -25.70 1.57 -6.85
C SER A 515 -24.73 0.48 -6.40
N LYS A 516 -25.16 -0.46 -5.55
CA LYS A 516 -24.32 -1.61 -5.15
C LYS A 516 -23.81 -2.40 -6.37
N ALA A 517 -24.69 -2.68 -7.33
CA ALA A 517 -24.32 -3.37 -8.57
C ALA A 517 -23.32 -2.57 -9.41
N ALA A 518 -23.42 -1.23 -9.42
CA ALA A 518 -22.47 -0.36 -10.10
C ALA A 518 -21.08 -0.36 -9.43
N TYR A 519 -21.02 -0.19 -8.11
CA TYR A 519 -19.76 -0.18 -7.38
C TYR A 519 -19.10 -1.56 -7.26
N ALA A 520 -19.85 -2.65 -7.41
CA ALA A 520 -19.29 -3.98 -7.62
C ALA A 520 -18.46 -4.10 -8.91
N VAL A 521 -18.63 -3.16 -9.85
CA VAL A 521 -17.84 -3.05 -11.08
C VAL A 521 -16.82 -1.93 -10.95
N PHE A 522 -17.24 -0.71 -10.59
CA PHE A 522 -16.36 0.46 -10.54
C PHE A 522 -15.21 0.33 -9.53
N ASN A 523 -15.35 -0.44 -8.45
CA ASN A 523 -14.30 -0.66 -7.45
C ASN A 523 -13.31 -1.79 -7.83
N THR A 524 -13.44 -2.38 -9.01
CA THR A 524 -12.53 -3.45 -9.46
C THR A 524 -11.28 -2.88 -10.09
N HIS A 525 -10.16 -3.59 -9.95
CA HIS A 525 -8.91 -3.27 -10.64
C HIS A 525 -9.09 -3.26 -12.15
N ALA A 526 -9.86 -4.19 -12.70
CA ALA A 526 -10.14 -4.25 -14.13
C ALA A 526 -10.77 -2.94 -14.64
N CYS A 527 -11.79 -2.43 -13.95
CA CYS A 527 -12.48 -1.21 -14.36
C CYS A 527 -11.59 0.03 -14.26
N GLN A 528 -10.93 0.21 -13.11
CA GLN A 528 -10.10 1.40 -12.86
C GLN A 528 -8.81 1.38 -13.70
N LEU A 529 -8.13 0.23 -13.84
CA LEU A 529 -6.96 0.11 -14.70
C LEU A 529 -7.33 0.27 -16.18
N GLY A 530 -8.50 -0.22 -16.60
CA GLY A 530 -9.01 0.02 -17.95
C GLY A 530 -9.20 1.51 -18.26
N MET A 531 -9.59 2.31 -17.26
CA MET A 531 -9.67 3.77 -17.37
C MET A 531 -8.28 4.39 -17.57
N MET A 532 -7.29 3.98 -16.77
CA MET A 532 -5.90 4.47 -16.89
C MET A 532 -5.26 4.06 -18.23
N MET A 533 -5.51 2.83 -18.68
CA MET A 533 -5.06 2.36 -19.99
C MET A 533 -5.74 3.13 -21.13
N THR A 534 -6.98 3.60 -20.94
CA THR A 534 -7.66 4.47 -21.92
C THR A 534 -6.96 5.81 -22.03
N LEU A 535 -6.66 6.46 -20.89
CA LEU A 535 -5.83 7.67 -20.84
C LEU A 535 -4.51 7.46 -21.59
N GLY A 536 -3.77 6.38 -21.25
CA GLY A 536 -2.48 6.11 -21.88
C GLY A 536 -2.57 5.83 -23.38
N SER A 537 -3.56 5.05 -23.83
CA SER A 537 -3.74 4.75 -25.26
C SER A 537 -4.08 6.02 -26.07
N LEU A 538 -4.93 6.88 -25.52
CA LEU A 538 -5.30 8.14 -26.17
C LEU A 538 -4.17 9.17 -26.12
N TRP A 539 -3.36 9.17 -25.07
CA TRP A 539 -2.16 10.01 -24.98
C TRP A 539 -1.10 9.60 -26.01
N GLU A 540 -0.85 8.29 -26.19
CA GLU A 540 0.00 7.79 -27.28
C GLU A 540 -0.55 8.18 -28.66
N LEU A 541 -1.86 8.11 -28.84
CA LEU A 541 -2.51 8.54 -30.08
C LEU A 541 -2.28 10.04 -30.32
N ARG A 542 -2.46 10.88 -29.28
CA ARG A 542 -2.24 12.32 -29.33
C ARG A 542 -0.81 12.68 -29.72
N LYS A 543 0.19 12.02 -29.12
CA LYS A 543 1.62 12.23 -29.40
C LYS A 543 2.00 11.98 -30.85
N LYS A 544 1.30 11.06 -31.53
CA LYS A 544 1.56 10.70 -32.94
C LYS A 544 0.92 11.67 -33.95
N GLN A 545 0.01 12.54 -33.52
CA GLN A 545 -0.64 13.50 -34.41
C GLN A 545 0.22 14.74 -34.64
N SER A 546 -0.07 15.48 -35.72
CA SER A 546 0.64 16.71 -36.04
C SER A 546 0.54 17.73 -34.91
N GLY A 547 1.66 18.34 -34.55
CA GLY A 547 1.80 19.23 -33.39
C GLY A 547 2.37 18.55 -32.15
N GLY A 548 2.41 17.20 -32.09
CA GLY A 548 2.92 16.46 -30.92
C GLY A 548 2.12 16.76 -29.65
N ALA A 549 2.54 16.24 -28.50
CA ALA A 549 1.95 16.55 -27.19
C ALA A 549 3.08 16.88 -26.21
N ASP A 550 2.94 17.97 -25.45
CA ASP A 550 3.86 18.28 -24.37
C ASP A 550 3.40 17.51 -23.12
N LEU A 551 4.32 16.82 -22.44
CA LEU A 551 4.04 16.06 -21.23
C LEU A 551 3.35 16.91 -20.15
N ASN A 552 3.62 18.22 -20.09
CA ASN A 552 2.98 19.14 -19.15
C ASN A 552 1.48 19.36 -19.42
N GLU A 553 0.99 19.01 -20.61
CA GLU A 553 -0.43 19.09 -20.96
C GLU A 553 -1.23 17.87 -20.49
N LEU A 554 -0.56 16.78 -20.10
CA LEU A 554 -1.19 15.52 -19.70
C LEU A 554 -2.23 15.66 -18.57
N PRO A 555 -2.01 16.46 -17.50
CA PRO A 555 -3.03 16.68 -16.49
C PRO A 555 -4.30 17.34 -17.04
N GLN A 556 -4.17 18.32 -17.94
CA GLN A 556 -5.31 18.99 -18.58
C GLN A 556 -6.05 18.04 -19.52
N PHE A 557 -5.32 17.14 -20.19
CA PHE A 557 -5.91 16.09 -21.01
C PHE A 557 -6.72 15.10 -20.15
N ALA A 558 -6.20 14.71 -18.99
CA ALA A 558 -6.93 13.88 -18.03
C ALA A 558 -8.19 14.58 -17.50
N ASP A 559 -8.12 15.89 -17.21
CA ASP A 559 -9.30 16.70 -16.86
C ASP A 559 -10.36 16.70 -17.97
N ALA A 560 -9.95 16.85 -19.23
CA ALA A 560 -10.85 16.77 -20.37
C ALA A 560 -11.52 15.39 -20.51
N LEU A 561 -10.78 14.30 -20.25
CA LEU A 561 -11.32 12.94 -20.23
C LEU A 561 -12.32 12.72 -19.10
N ALA A 562 -12.00 13.17 -17.88
CA ALA A 562 -12.94 13.11 -16.76
C ALA A 562 -14.22 13.92 -17.08
N GLY A 563 -14.07 15.11 -17.67
CA GLY A 563 -15.20 15.92 -18.15
C GLY A 563 -16.04 15.20 -19.20
N ALA A 564 -15.41 14.55 -20.18
CA ALA A 564 -16.08 13.77 -21.22
C ALA A 564 -16.91 12.60 -20.64
N TRP A 565 -16.32 11.80 -19.77
CA TRP A 565 -17.02 10.69 -19.11
C TRP A 565 -18.16 11.19 -18.22
N ASN A 566 -17.95 12.30 -17.51
CA ASN A 566 -18.98 12.92 -16.68
C ASN A 566 -20.14 13.46 -17.53
N ALA A 567 -19.85 14.06 -18.68
CA ALA A 567 -20.86 14.51 -19.63
C ALA A 567 -21.74 13.33 -20.09
N TYR A 568 -21.15 12.16 -20.37
CA TYR A 568 -21.92 10.95 -20.68
C TYR A 568 -22.82 10.51 -19.52
N PHE A 569 -22.29 10.47 -18.30
CA PHE A 569 -23.06 10.07 -17.12
C PHE A 569 -24.17 11.05 -16.75
N ALA A 570 -24.04 12.32 -17.12
CA ALA A 570 -25.01 13.37 -16.86
C ALA A 570 -26.15 13.44 -17.90
N LEU A 571 -26.07 12.72 -19.02
CA LEU A 571 -27.09 12.79 -20.06
C LEU A 571 -28.44 12.31 -19.52
N GLU A 572 -29.42 13.21 -19.55
CA GLU A 572 -30.75 12.97 -19.00
C GLU A 572 -31.43 11.76 -19.65
N SER A 573 -32.08 10.98 -18.80
CA SER A 573 -32.94 9.87 -19.18
C SER A 573 -34.23 10.38 -19.80
N GLY A 574 -34.20 10.62 -21.12
CA GLY A 574 -35.40 10.66 -21.95
C GLY A 574 -36.00 9.24 -22.11
N LYS A 575 -36.13 8.74 -23.34
CA LYS A 575 -36.45 7.32 -23.61
C LYS A 575 -35.29 6.36 -23.31
N ALA A 576 -34.11 6.89 -22.97
CA ALA A 576 -32.90 6.13 -22.67
C ALA A 576 -32.76 5.89 -21.15
N LYS A 577 -32.14 4.77 -20.77
CA LYS A 577 -31.88 4.44 -19.37
C LYS A 577 -30.82 5.34 -18.73
N ASP A 578 -30.82 5.40 -17.41
CA ASP A 578 -29.81 6.09 -16.61
C ASP A 578 -28.40 5.55 -16.90
N ARG A 579 -27.61 6.33 -17.65
CA ARG A 579 -26.29 5.95 -18.17
C ARG A 579 -25.24 5.73 -17.09
N ARG A 580 -25.49 6.20 -15.87
CA ARG A 580 -24.68 5.87 -14.67
C ARG A 580 -24.65 4.38 -14.38
N LEU A 581 -25.58 3.61 -14.95
CA LEU A 581 -25.69 2.16 -14.81
C LEU A 581 -25.15 1.38 -16.01
N ALA A 582 -24.55 2.03 -17.01
CA ALA A 582 -24.15 1.39 -18.27
C ALA A 582 -23.14 0.24 -18.09
N PHE A 583 -22.33 0.29 -17.03
CA PHE A 583 -21.31 -0.72 -16.75
C PHE A 583 -21.83 -1.86 -15.85
N ASN A 584 -23.06 -1.74 -15.35
CA ASN A 584 -23.67 -2.75 -14.50
C ASN A 584 -23.84 -4.07 -15.26
N LYS A 585 -23.53 -5.17 -14.57
CA LYS A 585 -23.80 -6.53 -15.05
C LYS A 585 -25.20 -7.02 -14.65
N THR A 586 -25.69 -6.56 -13.50
CA THR A 586 -26.98 -6.93 -12.90
C THR A 586 -27.85 -5.70 -12.66
N GLU A 587 -29.12 -5.88 -12.32
CA GLU A 587 -30.08 -4.78 -12.08
C GLU A 587 -30.36 -3.88 -13.31
N VAL A 588 -29.99 -4.35 -14.51
CA VAL A 588 -30.19 -3.69 -15.80
C VAL A 588 -30.64 -4.70 -16.88
N SER A 589 -31.21 -4.22 -17.99
CA SER A 589 -31.40 -5.06 -19.19
C SER A 589 -30.26 -4.82 -20.17
N HIS A 590 -30.00 -5.83 -20.99
CA HIS A 590 -29.00 -5.78 -22.07
C HIS A 590 -27.67 -5.17 -21.58
N PRO A 591 -27.01 -5.76 -20.57
CA PRO A 591 -25.79 -5.22 -19.99
C PRO A 591 -24.71 -5.11 -21.06
N LEU A 592 -24.00 -3.98 -21.11
CA LEU A 592 -22.77 -3.87 -21.88
C LEU A 592 -21.75 -4.86 -21.32
N ASN A 593 -21.63 -4.90 -19.99
CA ASN A 593 -20.68 -5.73 -19.26
C ASN A 593 -21.10 -7.20 -19.22
N GLN A 594 -20.49 -8.01 -20.07
CA GLN A 594 -20.69 -9.46 -20.16
C GLN A 594 -19.50 -10.26 -19.62
N ILE A 595 -18.46 -9.58 -19.11
CA ILE A 595 -17.22 -10.22 -18.66
C ILE A 595 -17.51 -11.17 -17.49
N ALA A 596 -17.01 -12.40 -17.56
CA ALA A 596 -17.29 -13.45 -16.59
C ALA A 596 -16.74 -13.13 -15.18
N ASN A 597 -15.44 -12.83 -15.08
CA ASN A 597 -14.74 -12.38 -13.87
C ASN A 597 -14.23 -10.94 -14.04
N MET A 598 -13.80 -10.30 -12.95
CA MET A 598 -13.34 -8.89 -12.94
C MET A 598 -11.88 -8.77 -12.52
N ASP A 599 -11.06 -9.76 -12.89
CA ASP A 599 -9.66 -9.80 -12.51
C ASP A 599 -8.84 -8.78 -13.32
N THR A 600 -7.70 -8.35 -12.79
CA THR A 600 -6.87 -7.29 -13.37
C THR A 600 -6.57 -7.42 -14.88
N PRO A 601 -6.30 -8.62 -15.44
CA PRO A 601 -6.09 -8.77 -16.88
C PRO A 601 -7.31 -8.35 -17.75
N GLN A 602 -8.52 -8.36 -17.20
CA GLN A 602 -9.74 -7.93 -17.89
C GLN A 602 -9.79 -6.41 -18.15
N ALA A 603 -8.83 -5.64 -17.64
CA ALA A 603 -8.70 -4.20 -17.88
C ALA A 603 -8.69 -3.83 -19.37
N VAL A 604 -8.21 -4.72 -20.25
CA VAL A 604 -8.21 -4.51 -21.71
C VAL A 604 -9.63 -4.34 -22.27
N TYR A 605 -10.62 -5.00 -21.68
CA TYR A 605 -12.02 -4.92 -22.11
C TYR A 605 -12.74 -3.72 -21.48
N PHE A 606 -12.38 -3.33 -20.26
CA PHE A 606 -12.87 -2.08 -19.68
C PHE A 606 -12.32 -0.85 -20.40
N ARG A 607 -11.11 -0.92 -20.97
CA ARG A 607 -10.62 0.12 -21.89
C ARG A 607 -11.59 0.34 -23.06
N TYR A 608 -12.16 -0.73 -23.63
CA TYR A 608 -13.21 -0.57 -24.64
C TYR A 608 -14.44 0.17 -24.08
N PHE A 609 -14.89 -0.13 -22.86
CA PHE A 609 -16.06 0.56 -22.30
C PHE A 609 -15.81 2.06 -22.14
N TRP A 610 -14.66 2.43 -21.59
CA TRP A 610 -14.27 3.83 -21.43
C TRP A 610 -14.08 4.55 -22.78
N LEU A 611 -13.54 3.88 -23.80
CA LEU A 611 -13.48 4.42 -25.17
C LEU A 611 -14.88 4.58 -25.78
N GLN A 612 -15.78 3.61 -25.57
CA GLN A 612 -17.13 3.63 -26.12
C GLN A 612 -17.97 4.77 -25.53
N VAL A 613 -17.72 5.14 -24.27
CA VAL A 613 -18.31 6.34 -23.66
C VAL A 613 -17.92 7.61 -24.41
N LEU A 614 -16.65 7.73 -24.83
CA LEU A 614 -16.14 8.91 -25.53
C LEU A 614 -16.68 9.06 -26.95
N ASP A 615 -17.31 8.02 -27.49
CA ASP A 615 -17.91 8.03 -28.83
C ASP A 615 -19.22 8.84 -28.90
N THR A 616 -19.86 9.13 -27.75
CA THR A 616 -21.08 9.94 -27.74
C THR A 616 -20.76 11.40 -28.06
N PRO A 617 -21.64 12.13 -28.77
CA PRO A 617 -21.38 13.51 -29.18
C PRO A 617 -21.00 14.44 -28.02
N GLU A 618 -21.67 14.28 -26.88
CA GLU A 618 -21.48 15.13 -25.72
C GLU A 618 -20.17 14.84 -25.00
N ALA A 619 -19.76 13.57 -24.90
CA ALA A 619 -18.46 13.21 -24.36
C ALA A 619 -17.33 13.63 -25.31
N TRP A 620 -17.49 13.36 -26.61
CA TRP A 620 -16.50 13.71 -27.63
C TRP A 620 -16.18 15.20 -27.65
N ALA A 621 -17.18 16.08 -27.44
CA ALA A 621 -16.99 17.53 -27.45
C ALA A 621 -15.90 18.02 -26.45
N HIS A 622 -15.70 17.33 -25.34
CA HIS A 622 -14.67 17.67 -24.35
C HIS A 622 -13.26 17.31 -24.79
N ILE A 623 -13.10 16.22 -25.56
CA ILE A 623 -11.78 15.74 -25.99
C ILE A 623 -11.45 16.08 -27.44
N ALA A 624 -12.43 16.45 -28.26
CA ALA A 624 -12.24 16.85 -29.65
C ALA A 624 -11.14 17.92 -29.84
N PRO A 625 -10.99 18.95 -28.98
CA PRO A 625 -9.93 19.95 -29.11
C PRO A 625 -8.51 19.35 -29.04
N TRP A 626 -8.36 18.17 -28.46
CA TRP A 626 -7.08 17.48 -28.34
C TRP A 626 -6.71 16.70 -29.60
N PHE A 627 -7.65 16.43 -30.51
CA PHE A 627 -7.37 15.62 -31.69
C PHE A 627 -7.52 16.44 -32.98
N VAL A 628 -6.59 16.24 -33.91
CA VAL A 628 -6.64 16.88 -35.25
C VAL A 628 -7.87 16.41 -36.02
N ASN A 629 -8.22 15.13 -35.88
CA ASN A 629 -9.43 14.54 -36.44
C ASN A 629 -9.87 13.32 -35.61
N ARG A 630 -11.09 12.86 -35.86
CA ARG A 630 -11.73 11.74 -35.17
C ARG A 630 -11.32 10.36 -35.73
N ALA A 631 -10.77 10.28 -36.94
CA ALA A 631 -10.57 9.00 -37.64
C ALA A 631 -9.62 8.04 -36.89
N ALA A 632 -8.54 8.55 -36.31
CA ALA A 632 -7.61 7.71 -35.55
C ALA A 632 -8.24 7.17 -34.25
N PHE A 633 -9.14 7.95 -33.63
CA PHE A 633 -9.93 7.50 -32.48
C PHE A 633 -10.95 6.42 -32.90
N GLU A 634 -11.62 6.59 -34.04
CA GLU A 634 -12.59 5.62 -34.58
C GLU A 634 -11.94 4.27 -34.91
N ASP A 635 -10.74 4.26 -35.51
CA ASP A 635 -9.97 3.03 -35.72
C ASP A 635 -9.62 2.36 -34.38
N THR A 636 -9.16 3.15 -33.41
CA THR A 636 -8.84 2.65 -32.06
C THR A 636 -10.08 2.04 -31.39
N LEU A 637 -11.21 2.73 -31.42
CA LEU A 637 -12.47 2.23 -30.87
C LEU A 637 -12.94 0.96 -31.61
N SER A 638 -12.81 0.91 -32.93
CA SER A 638 -13.17 -0.25 -33.75
C SER A 638 -12.41 -1.50 -33.33
N ARG A 639 -11.09 -1.39 -33.18
CA ARG A 639 -10.22 -2.51 -32.74
C ARG A 639 -10.54 -2.97 -31.32
N ALA A 640 -10.74 -2.03 -30.40
CA ALA A 640 -11.10 -2.35 -29.01
C ALA A 640 -12.47 -3.04 -28.93
N ARG A 641 -13.44 -2.60 -29.74
CA ARG A 641 -14.76 -3.22 -29.87
C ARG A 641 -14.69 -4.61 -30.48
N GLY A 642 -13.82 -4.82 -31.47
CA GLY A 642 -13.53 -6.12 -32.07
C GLY A 642 -13.01 -7.13 -31.03
N LEU A 643 -11.97 -6.75 -30.28
CA LEU A 643 -11.42 -7.58 -29.20
C LEU A 643 -12.49 -7.95 -28.15
N TYR A 644 -13.34 -6.99 -27.77
CA TYR A 644 -14.42 -7.26 -26.81
C TYR A 644 -15.49 -8.21 -27.39
N LEU A 645 -15.83 -8.05 -28.67
CA LEU A 645 -16.77 -8.94 -29.33
C LEU A 645 -16.21 -10.38 -29.38
N GLU A 646 -14.93 -10.57 -29.67
CA GLU A 646 -14.28 -11.89 -29.62
C GLU A 646 -14.39 -12.55 -28.23
N LEU A 647 -14.16 -11.78 -27.15
CA LEU A 647 -14.38 -12.28 -25.79
C LEU A 647 -15.82 -12.78 -25.59
N CYS A 648 -16.81 -11.97 -25.98
CA CYS A 648 -18.21 -12.33 -25.84
C CYS A 648 -18.55 -13.59 -26.65
N GLN A 649 -18.00 -13.73 -27.86
CA GLN A 649 -18.20 -14.91 -28.70
C GLN A 649 -17.64 -16.17 -28.02
N GLU A 650 -16.43 -16.10 -27.50
CA GLU A 650 -15.78 -17.23 -26.84
C GLU A 650 -16.51 -17.62 -25.53
N GLN A 651 -16.97 -16.65 -24.74
CA GLN A 651 -17.77 -16.92 -23.54
C GLN A 651 -19.11 -17.58 -23.88
N GLN A 652 -19.80 -17.12 -24.93
CA GLN A 652 -21.04 -17.75 -25.40
C GLN A 652 -20.79 -19.15 -25.93
N PHE A 653 -19.70 -19.36 -26.66
CA PHE A 653 -19.30 -20.67 -27.15
C PHE A 653 -19.04 -21.65 -26.00
N ARG A 654 -18.29 -21.23 -24.98
CA ARG A 654 -18.05 -22.04 -23.77
C ARG A 654 -19.35 -22.38 -23.03
N ALA A 655 -20.23 -21.39 -22.86
CA ALA A 655 -21.53 -21.62 -22.22
C ALA A 655 -22.40 -22.64 -22.98
N LEU A 656 -22.47 -22.52 -24.32
CA LEU A 656 -23.19 -23.46 -25.16
C LEU A 656 -22.58 -24.86 -25.12
N LYS A 657 -21.25 -24.96 -25.13
CA LYS A 657 -20.52 -26.23 -25.00
C LYS A 657 -20.80 -26.92 -23.66
N THR A 658 -20.91 -26.15 -22.58
CA THR A 658 -21.31 -26.68 -21.27
C THR A 658 -22.76 -27.14 -21.24
N SER A 659 -23.70 -26.40 -21.85
CA SER A 659 -25.12 -26.77 -21.86
C SER A 659 -25.48 -27.85 -22.88
N SER A 660 -24.66 -28.06 -23.89
CA SER A 660 -24.93 -28.97 -25.01
C SER A 660 -23.64 -29.66 -25.50
N PRO A 661 -23.01 -30.50 -24.66
CA PRO A 661 -21.70 -31.08 -24.92
C PRO A 661 -21.66 -32.04 -26.13
N GLU A 662 -22.80 -32.57 -26.54
CA GLU A 662 -22.93 -33.50 -27.68
C GLU A 662 -22.98 -32.81 -29.04
N VAL A 663 -23.13 -31.47 -29.09
CA VAL A 663 -23.19 -30.71 -30.33
C VAL A 663 -21.77 -30.35 -30.79
N ILE A 664 -21.45 -30.67 -32.05
CA ILE A 664 -20.15 -30.38 -32.65
C ILE A 664 -19.84 -28.87 -32.71
N ASP A 665 -18.59 -28.50 -32.44
CA ASP A 665 -18.10 -27.11 -32.38
C ASP A 665 -18.45 -26.29 -33.64
N THR A 666 -18.48 -26.92 -34.82
CA THR A 666 -18.82 -26.26 -36.11
C THR A 666 -20.26 -25.74 -36.19
N LYS A 667 -21.17 -26.26 -35.35
CA LYS A 667 -22.54 -25.74 -35.21
C LYS A 667 -22.66 -24.72 -34.08
N LEU A 668 -21.92 -24.91 -32.99
CA LEU A 668 -21.97 -24.04 -31.81
C LEU A 668 -21.32 -22.67 -32.04
N ARG A 669 -20.20 -22.60 -32.78
CA ARG A 669 -19.49 -21.33 -33.02
C ARG A 669 -20.34 -20.29 -33.76
N PRO A 670 -21.00 -20.60 -34.89
CA PRO A 670 -21.87 -19.63 -35.56
C PRO A 670 -23.05 -19.15 -34.69
N GLU A 671 -23.58 -20.03 -33.85
CA GLU A 671 -24.66 -19.69 -32.91
C GLU A 671 -24.18 -18.75 -31.79
N ALA A 672 -23.01 -19.03 -31.22
CA ALA A 672 -22.34 -18.18 -30.25
C ALA A 672 -22.05 -16.79 -30.83
N GLU A 673 -21.52 -16.74 -32.06
CA GLU A 673 -21.26 -15.50 -32.79
C GLU A 673 -22.51 -14.66 -33.01
N LYS A 674 -23.58 -15.29 -33.50
CA LYS A 674 -24.87 -14.62 -33.72
C LYS A 674 -25.43 -14.07 -32.41
N THR A 675 -25.34 -14.85 -31.33
CA THR A 675 -25.86 -14.46 -30.01
C THR A 675 -25.07 -13.31 -29.41
N ALA A 676 -23.73 -13.37 -29.44
CA ALA A 676 -22.85 -12.32 -28.98
C ALA A 676 -23.04 -11.02 -29.77
N ARG A 677 -23.10 -11.09 -31.11
CA ARG A 677 -23.35 -9.92 -31.97
C ARG A 677 -24.71 -9.28 -31.67
N ALA A 678 -25.75 -10.08 -31.48
CA ALA A 678 -27.07 -9.56 -31.14
C ALA A 678 -27.12 -8.95 -29.72
N ALA A 679 -26.42 -9.54 -28.76
CA ALA A 679 -26.34 -9.03 -27.40
C ALA A 679 -25.59 -7.68 -27.35
N LEU A 680 -24.43 -7.59 -28.00
CA LEU A 680 -23.66 -6.35 -28.07
C LEU A 680 -24.42 -5.24 -28.78
N GLY A 681 -25.10 -5.54 -29.90
CA GLY A 681 -25.93 -4.56 -30.61
C GLY A 681 -27.05 -3.99 -29.75
N ARG A 682 -27.77 -4.84 -29.01
CA ARG A 682 -28.81 -4.40 -28.07
C ARG A 682 -28.25 -3.51 -26.96
N ALA A 683 -27.10 -3.88 -26.39
CA ALA A 683 -26.45 -3.06 -25.37
C ALA A 683 -26.04 -1.68 -25.93
N LEU A 684 -25.43 -1.63 -27.11
CA LEU A 684 -25.01 -0.38 -27.74
C LEU A 684 -26.17 0.54 -28.10
N LYS A 685 -27.27 -0.04 -28.59
CA LYS A 685 -28.54 0.68 -28.80
C LYS A 685 -29.07 1.27 -27.50
N GLU A 686 -29.10 0.48 -26.42
CA GLU A 686 -29.68 0.89 -25.14
C GLU A 686 -28.86 1.97 -24.43
N TRP A 687 -27.53 1.85 -24.43
CA TRP A 687 -26.65 2.68 -23.60
C TRP A 687 -25.96 3.84 -24.34
N PHE A 688 -25.91 3.83 -25.68
CA PHE A 688 -25.14 4.82 -26.44
C PHE A 688 -25.93 5.48 -27.58
N TYR A 689 -26.44 4.71 -28.54
CA TYR A 689 -26.90 5.26 -29.83
C TYR A 689 -28.41 5.48 -29.94
N GLY A 690 -29.23 4.82 -29.12
CA GLY A 690 -30.70 4.79 -29.27
C GLY A 690 -31.22 4.05 -30.52
N THR A 691 -30.34 3.71 -31.47
CA THR A 691 -30.65 2.99 -32.72
C THR A 691 -29.61 1.91 -33.00
N ASP A 692 -29.95 0.93 -33.84
CA ASP A 692 -29.04 -0.17 -34.21
C ASP A 692 -28.11 0.20 -35.39
N GLU A 693 -28.35 1.33 -36.07
CA GLU A 693 -27.71 1.67 -37.34
C GLU A 693 -26.19 1.88 -37.24
N PRO A 694 -25.67 2.61 -36.23
CA PRO A 694 -24.22 2.78 -36.08
C PRO A 694 -23.50 1.45 -35.85
N TYR A 695 -24.09 0.56 -35.06
CA TYR A 695 -23.52 -0.76 -34.79
C TYR A 695 -23.55 -1.66 -36.04
N ARG A 696 -24.66 -1.66 -36.80
CA ARG A 696 -24.76 -2.44 -38.04
C ARG A 696 -23.75 -1.98 -39.09
N SER A 697 -23.59 -0.66 -39.22
CA SER A 697 -22.62 -0.06 -40.14
C SER A 697 -21.20 -0.47 -39.78
N TRP A 698 -20.83 -0.34 -38.49
CA TRP A 698 -19.53 -0.80 -37.99
C TRP A 698 -19.31 -2.30 -38.23
N LEU A 699 -20.28 -3.15 -37.89
CA LEU A 699 -20.15 -4.60 -38.02
C LEU A 699 -19.96 -5.02 -39.49
N ALA A 700 -20.65 -4.36 -40.43
CA ALA A 700 -20.48 -4.62 -41.85
C ALA A 700 -19.08 -4.27 -42.33
N GLN A 701 -18.54 -3.11 -41.92
CA GLN A 701 -17.17 -2.68 -42.24
C GLN A 701 -16.13 -3.62 -41.62
N PHE A 702 -16.28 -3.93 -40.33
CA PHE A 702 -15.38 -4.80 -39.58
C PHE A 702 -15.27 -6.21 -40.21
N ILE A 703 -16.39 -6.77 -40.67
CA ILE A 703 -16.40 -8.07 -41.36
C ILE A 703 -15.72 -7.97 -42.73
N GLN A 704 -15.94 -6.88 -43.49
CA GLN A 704 -15.27 -6.69 -44.79
C GLN A 704 -13.76 -6.55 -44.65
N GLU A 705 -13.28 -5.85 -43.62
CA GLU A 705 -11.85 -5.69 -43.34
C GLU A 705 -11.21 -7.02 -42.96
N GLY A 706 -11.85 -7.83 -42.10
CA GLY A 706 -11.34 -9.15 -41.69
C GLY A 706 -11.27 -10.20 -42.81
N VAL A 707 -12.11 -10.08 -43.84
CA VAL A 707 -12.05 -10.95 -45.04
C VAL A 707 -10.89 -10.56 -45.96
N ASN A 708 -10.49 -9.30 -45.98
CA ASN A 708 -9.39 -8.80 -46.82
C ASN A 708 -7.99 -9.07 -46.23
N THR A 709 -7.87 -9.32 -44.92
CA THR A 709 -6.59 -9.64 -44.25
C THR A 709 -6.25 -11.14 -44.20
N GLN A 710 -7.14 -12.04 -44.60
CA GLN A 710 -6.89 -13.49 -44.65
C GLN A 710 -6.28 -13.95 -45.99
N GLN A 711 -5.09 -13.44 -46.33
CA GLN A 711 -4.16 -14.07 -47.27
C GLN A 711 -2.94 -14.54 -46.46
N PRO A 712 -2.44 -15.79 -46.63
CA PRO A 712 -1.71 -16.46 -45.55
C PRO A 712 -0.25 -16.01 -45.46
N ASP A 713 0.13 -15.49 -44.29
CA ASP A 713 1.51 -15.51 -43.80
C ASP A 713 1.69 -16.64 -42.76
N ASN A 714 2.87 -17.24 -42.78
CA ASN A 714 3.32 -18.51 -42.19
C ASN A 714 2.76 -18.95 -40.81
N PRO A 715 2.41 -20.24 -40.61
CA PRO A 715 1.78 -20.78 -39.38
C PRO A 715 2.79 -21.21 -38.29
N ALA A 716 3.93 -20.53 -38.13
CA ALA A 716 5.01 -21.03 -37.27
C ALA A 716 4.93 -20.62 -35.78
N ASP A 717 4.17 -19.58 -35.42
CA ASP A 717 4.19 -19.03 -34.04
C ASP A 717 2.93 -19.33 -33.20
N ASP A 718 1.86 -19.88 -33.77
CA ASP A 718 0.56 -20.02 -33.08
C ASP A 718 0.37 -21.35 -32.32
N ALA A 719 1.40 -22.23 -32.28
CA ALA A 719 1.27 -23.57 -31.71
C ALA A 719 1.61 -23.68 -30.21
N GLU A 720 2.31 -22.70 -29.61
CA GLU A 720 2.74 -22.81 -28.20
C GLU A 720 1.78 -22.13 -27.19
N ASP A 721 0.91 -21.22 -27.62
CA ASP A 721 0.06 -20.43 -26.71
C ASP A 721 -1.28 -21.10 -26.33
N LEU A 722 -1.65 -22.21 -26.97
CA LEU A 722 -2.91 -22.93 -26.66
C LEU A 722 -2.76 -24.03 -25.59
N ALA A 723 -1.53 -24.39 -25.21
CA ALA A 723 -1.29 -25.42 -24.19
C ALA A 723 -1.20 -24.86 -22.75
N ALA A 724 -0.91 -23.56 -22.57
CA ALA A 724 -0.66 -22.97 -21.24
C ALA A 724 -1.94 -22.55 -20.48
N SER A 725 -3.13 -22.85 -21.00
CA SER A 725 -4.42 -22.42 -20.40
C SER A 725 -5.23 -23.57 -19.77
N ALA A 726 -4.64 -24.76 -19.63
CA ALA A 726 -5.30 -25.97 -19.13
C ALA A 726 -4.70 -26.58 -17.85
N GLU A 727 -3.66 -26.02 -17.23
CA GLU A 727 -3.18 -26.47 -15.91
C GLU A 727 -3.38 -25.37 -14.87
N GLY A 728 -4.48 -25.48 -14.13
CA GLY A 728 -4.60 -24.82 -12.84
C GLY A 728 -3.66 -25.50 -11.85
N ALA A 729 -2.72 -24.75 -11.30
CA ALA A 729 -1.97 -25.17 -10.13
C ALA A 729 -2.95 -25.22 -8.94
N GLU A 730 -3.44 -26.42 -8.63
CA GLU A 730 -3.96 -26.76 -7.32
C GLU A 730 -2.76 -26.88 -6.38
N ASP A 731 -2.43 -25.81 -5.65
CA ASP A 731 -1.62 -25.91 -4.44
C ASP A 731 -2.52 -26.50 -3.33
N GLU A 732 -2.58 -27.82 -3.26
CA GLU A 732 -3.02 -28.49 -2.03
C GLU A 732 -1.94 -28.31 -0.94
N PRO A 733 -2.31 -28.00 0.31
CA PRO A 733 -1.36 -27.97 1.40
C PRO A 733 -0.88 -29.40 1.69
N VAL A 734 0.43 -29.62 1.62
CA VAL A 734 1.08 -30.86 2.03
C VAL A 734 0.75 -31.14 3.51
N THR A 735 -0.19 -32.04 3.74
CA THR A 735 -0.53 -32.55 5.07
C THR A 735 -0.12 -34.01 5.18
N SER A 736 1.17 -34.29 5.39
CA SER A 736 1.61 -35.52 6.05
C SER A 736 3.07 -35.43 6.46
N VAL A 737 3.35 -35.86 7.69
CA VAL A 737 4.69 -35.97 8.28
C VAL A 737 5.42 -37.24 7.79
N ASP A 738 4.72 -38.14 7.10
CA ASP A 738 5.28 -39.43 6.67
C ASP A 738 6.12 -39.36 5.37
N ASP A 739 6.09 -38.26 4.62
CA ASP A 739 6.91 -38.08 3.41
C ASP A 739 8.33 -37.52 3.70
N LEU A 740 8.62 -37.15 4.95
CA LEU A 740 9.92 -36.62 5.38
C LEU A 740 10.86 -37.68 5.99
N LEU A 741 10.42 -38.94 6.12
CA LEU A 741 11.22 -40.04 6.66
C LEU A 741 10.95 -41.35 5.90
N GLY A 742 11.63 -41.56 4.78
CA GLY A 742 11.57 -42.81 4.02
C GLY A 742 12.77 -43.04 3.10
N GLU A 743 13.72 -43.83 3.62
CA GLU A 743 14.92 -44.50 3.03
C GLU A 743 15.91 -43.71 2.16
#